data_AF-A0A497QX02-F1
#
_entry.id   AF-A0A497QX02-F1
#
_cell.length_a   1.000
_cell.length_b   1.000
_cell.length_c   1.000
_cell.angle_alpha   90.00
_cell.angle_beta   90.00
_cell.angle_gamma   90.00
#
_symmetry.space_group_name_H-M   'P 1'
#
loop_
_entity.id
_entity.type
_entity.pdbx_description
1 polymer ?
#
loop_
_entity_poly.entity_id
_entity_poly.type
_entity_poly.pdbx_seq_one_letter_code
_entity_poly.pdbx_strand_id
1 'polypeptide(L)'
;MSPKKSCSRHYRYVASCPDCRALNEADSEEKSKPLYPDALKSESESDASHEKEEKGHLRPEIPHISDEPLHPPKRNRFKYHTPPNPEFKRRFAIILIIVVIGIIVALVYGYPLWHAKISLQSQLYSQKSGIDFWHIYTLNYWSTSFFFNKIGLIGAFLGALIMSIPPEDSILKLLSLKFGWENLKKWKSLVLWWTAGFVIFYIIGQSIETGYFALAMQLIQKGYLNIGSGELFHAMTALSDPSQVSEIDIFYYQIITRPILMYIIGIIIFRIILRIIYYIVMDRNEIKISMLVSYLIGIFFVIALLNRPLKAQNGINLIRVWSIYLGIAIFFGIGIALFIYSKKAYGFALNLRDIRVKRRLSIISVSILVILLIPIFVSIPTSISLGNPEVWDRIEWDVKYSQQIAWTREAAGISYGGTNFFQTKNIDDYTSKVTSSDSEILNVIRQFDKEYSGKIMARDIKNNYETMADSDIIFIPGKGEYWVAPKTLQMEILLQDDKNEHTEIYDHVEGFLALDTSTGHIVTSQDYMDIFGVASNYPLFFGEKEDTSYSSSNQNNLLILADYYAYDNDILLNTGWTRTTNSTSVYEGLPDGELSGLEAFWYIMSMGTGLSTFALNSSFEKEFLINRNIMTRVGSILLPGMEIDNDPYLIYNPVNHTLFYGVSLYTHIQLSSYFNSPIHRFLGTVLVDVKTGELTWYKNPSAFDLVNNDPLQNIWKMYWDEDIYPWKNPADDPWLLSQLRYPETLWEKQLSVDYFYHVQDPRIWNSQSDFFKLPEGADVFYIETDLGEGLEFVGVQLVEYNREESLKLTGLYVIRHGEHFGETLFFRAQDLDNLIGPNTAKDELRTQATQEISLIANERFGNTLLYPLAGSLYYYIPIYSQTGDYESFVGTGLVNAFSKQTYYGDTLTEAYNKLALDLYLNDTEVPDTLEDLDLKVDADSQIEYSTINWAEFDVMVKYINTNDSLPQRNVTLNLTLRSDVPMDVKVFNQNLSGVEYNFSENLQATNYTIATWQGPDGLYPGQGHSLVVKVNPTNPLVSGIIIYYNFELYDIDTGERITTGWNTFTFINSNT
;
A
#
# COMPACT_ATOMS: atom_id res chain seq x y z
N MET A 1 -48.29 -23.71 0.14
CA MET A 1 -49.65 -23.85 -0.43
C MET A 1 -49.65 -25.07 -1.32
N SER A 2 -50.39 -26.12 -0.94
CA SER A 2 -50.55 -27.33 -1.75
C SER A 2 -51.41 -27.06 -3.01
N PRO A 3 -51.11 -27.66 -4.17
CA PRO A 3 -51.89 -27.45 -5.39
C PRO A 3 -53.29 -28.09 -5.27
N LYS A 4 -54.34 -27.37 -5.68
CA LYS A 4 -55.74 -27.84 -5.62
C LYS A 4 -55.97 -28.98 -6.61
N LYS A 5 -56.57 -30.08 -6.12
CA LYS A 5 -56.92 -31.27 -6.90
C LYS A 5 -58.08 -30.96 -7.88
N SER A 6 -58.08 -31.51 -9.09
CA SER A 6 -59.19 -31.38 -10.05
C SER A 6 -59.87 -32.73 -10.31
N CYS A 7 -61.16 -32.73 -10.67
CA CYS A 7 -61.88 -33.95 -10.98
C CYS A 7 -61.50 -34.50 -12.37
N SER A 8 -61.86 -35.76 -12.65
CA SER A 8 -61.57 -36.44 -13.92
C SER A 8 -62.12 -35.74 -15.17
N ARG A 9 -63.09 -34.81 -15.02
CA ARG A 9 -63.63 -33.99 -16.11
C ARG A 9 -62.83 -32.70 -16.38
N HIS A 10 -61.91 -32.31 -15.50
CA HIS A 10 -61.13 -31.09 -15.63
C HIS A 10 -59.64 -31.36 -15.41
N TYR A 11 -58.81 -30.97 -16.38
CA TYR A 11 -57.35 -31.16 -16.29
C TYR A 11 -56.66 -30.21 -15.29
N ARG A 12 -57.38 -29.21 -14.77
CA ARG A 12 -56.94 -28.30 -13.70
C ARG A 12 -58.13 -27.83 -12.88
N TYR A 13 -57.90 -27.40 -11.64
CA TYR A 13 -59.00 -27.03 -10.73
C TYR A 13 -59.86 -25.91 -11.32
N VAL A 14 -61.18 -26.15 -11.38
CA VAL A 14 -62.18 -25.17 -11.80
C VAL A 14 -63.07 -24.85 -10.61
N ALA A 15 -62.98 -23.63 -10.10
CA ALA A 15 -63.68 -23.23 -8.87
C ALA A 15 -65.22 -23.29 -8.98
N SER A 16 -65.76 -23.18 -10.20
CA SER A 16 -67.21 -23.28 -10.47
C SER A 16 -67.70 -24.72 -10.65
N CYS A 17 -66.82 -25.73 -10.69
CA CYS A 17 -67.21 -27.13 -10.76
C CYS A 17 -67.44 -27.69 -9.33
N PRO A 18 -68.64 -28.22 -9.01
CA PRO A 18 -68.95 -28.76 -7.69
C PRO A 18 -68.00 -29.89 -7.27
N ASP A 19 -67.71 -30.80 -8.20
CA ASP A 19 -66.89 -31.99 -7.94
C ASP A 19 -65.43 -31.65 -7.64
N CYS A 20 -64.87 -30.63 -8.31
CA CYS A 20 -63.53 -30.14 -8.01
C CYS A 20 -63.46 -29.51 -6.61
N ARG A 21 -64.55 -28.87 -6.16
CA ARG A 21 -64.60 -28.19 -4.87
C ARG A 21 -64.70 -29.19 -3.71
N ALA A 22 -65.58 -30.19 -3.83
CA ALA A 22 -65.75 -31.24 -2.85
C ALA A 22 -64.44 -32.01 -2.55
N LEU A 23 -63.64 -32.31 -3.58
CA LEU A 23 -62.35 -33.00 -3.46
C LEU A 23 -61.28 -32.23 -2.65
N ASN A 24 -61.46 -30.92 -2.45
CA ASN A 24 -60.52 -30.09 -1.70
C ASN A 24 -61.10 -29.57 -0.37
N GLU A 25 -62.39 -29.78 -0.10
CA GLU A 25 -63.04 -29.36 1.15
C GLU A 25 -63.01 -30.49 2.21
N ALA A 26 -62.98 -31.76 1.79
CA ALA A 26 -62.93 -32.93 2.67
C ALA A 26 -61.62 -33.11 3.47
N ASP A 27 -60.51 -32.50 3.05
CA ASP A 27 -59.19 -32.64 3.71
C ASP A 27 -59.00 -31.67 4.91
N SER A 28 -60.04 -30.93 5.34
CA SER A 28 -59.90 -29.87 6.36
C SER A 28 -60.49 -30.14 7.76
N GLU A 29 -61.24 -31.23 7.96
CA GLU A 29 -61.91 -31.50 9.25
C GLU A 29 -61.21 -32.51 10.17
N GLU A 30 -60.11 -33.13 9.74
CA GLU A 30 -59.50 -34.23 10.50
C GLU A 30 -58.07 -33.90 10.95
N LYS A 31 -57.94 -33.08 12.00
CA LYS A 31 -56.75 -33.01 12.88
C LYS A 31 -57.07 -32.39 14.26
N SER A 32 -57.72 -33.22 15.08
CA SER A 32 -57.34 -33.58 16.47
C SER A 32 -57.10 -32.50 17.56
N LYS A 33 -57.99 -32.48 18.57
CA LYS A 33 -57.76 -32.25 20.04
C LYS A 33 -57.03 -33.49 20.67
N PRO A 34 -56.63 -33.61 21.98
CA PRO A 34 -57.06 -32.90 23.23
C PRO A 34 -55.99 -32.68 24.38
N LEU A 35 -56.36 -32.03 25.52
CA LEU A 35 -56.31 -32.53 26.94
C LEU A 35 -56.41 -31.44 28.07
N TYR A 36 -57.51 -31.50 28.88
CA TYR A 36 -57.75 -31.26 30.35
C TYR A 36 -57.37 -29.92 31.10
N PRO A 37 -57.95 -29.58 32.30
CA PRO A 37 -59.38 -29.47 32.69
C PRO A 37 -59.77 -28.32 33.69
N ASP A 38 -61.08 -28.20 33.94
CA ASP A 38 -61.84 -27.74 35.13
C ASP A 38 -61.59 -26.37 35.83
N ALA A 39 -62.66 -25.55 35.92
CA ALA A 39 -63.41 -25.35 37.18
C ALA A 39 -64.49 -24.23 37.13
N LEU A 40 -65.72 -24.64 37.48
CA LEU A 40 -66.72 -24.00 38.37
C LEU A 40 -67.63 -22.82 37.94
N LYS A 41 -68.94 -23.14 38.02
CA LYS A 41 -70.07 -22.40 38.61
C LYS A 41 -70.64 -21.19 37.85
N SER A 42 -71.94 -20.92 37.86
CA SER A 42 -73.21 -21.64 38.11
C SER A 42 -74.29 -20.57 38.01
N GLU A 43 -75.41 -20.89 37.36
CA GLU A 43 -76.77 -20.40 37.66
C GLU A 43 -77.02 -18.88 37.44
N SER A 44 -78.17 -18.39 36.99
CA SER A 44 -79.56 -18.86 37.09
C SER A 44 -80.41 -18.09 36.05
N GLU A 45 -81.41 -18.78 35.48
CA GLU A 45 -82.83 -18.36 35.36
C GLU A 45 -83.20 -17.01 34.71
N SER A 46 -84.28 -16.85 33.95
CA SER A 46 -85.34 -17.72 33.43
C SER A 46 -86.27 -16.79 32.62
N ASP A 47 -86.78 -17.32 31.50
CA ASP A 47 -88.18 -17.25 31.03
C ASP A 47 -88.91 -15.90 30.96
N ALA A 48 -89.30 -15.44 29.77
CA ALA A 48 -90.56 -15.78 29.06
C ALA A 48 -91.35 -14.46 28.90
N SER A 49 -92.20 -14.17 27.91
CA SER A 49 -92.82 -14.87 26.80
C SER A 49 -93.67 -13.84 26.00
N HIS A 50 -93.96 -14.15 24.73
CA HIS A 50 -95.21 -13.87 23.95
C HIS A 50 -95.75 -12.43 23.81
N GLU A 51 -96.48 -12.01 22.77
CA GLU A 51 -96.73 -12.34 21.36
C GLU A 51 -97.72 -11.23 20.86
N LYS A 52 -97.64 -10.81 19.58
CA LYS A 52 -98.75 -10.40 18.65
C LYS A 52 -99.77 -9.30 19.11
N GLU A 53 -100.49 -8.52 18.29
CA GLU A 53 -100.76 -8.42 16.86
C GLU A 53 -101.44 -7.05 16.53
N GLU A 54 -101.54 -6.83 15.22
CA GLU A 54 -102.14 -5.79 14.34
C GLU A 54 -103.41 -4.92 14.65
N LYS A 55 -103.35 -3.70 14.03
CA LYS A 55 -104.34 -2.96 13.17
C LYS A 55 -105.55 -2.16 13.71
N GLY A 56 -105.55 -0.83 13.41
CA GLY A 56 -106.44 -0.19 12.38
C GLY A 56 -107.63 0.71 12.79
N HIS A 57 -107.63 2.02 12.39
CA HIS A 57 -108.64 2.76 11.57
C HIS A 57 -108.83 4.31 11.81
N LEU A 58 -108.75 5.08 10.68
CA LEU A 58 -109.53 6.25 10.16
C LEU A 58 -109.79 7.56 11.00
N ARG A 59 -109.18 8.75 10.69
CA ARG A 59 -109.56 9.98 9.86
C ARG A 59 -110.68 10.91 10.42
N PRO A 60 -110.74 12.27 10.22
CA PRO A 60 -110.47 13.06 8.97
C PRO A 60 -110.02 14.59 9.08
N GLU A 61 -110.04 15.31 7.93
CA GLU A 61 -110.18 16.77 7.62
C GLU A 61 -109.02 17.62 6.98
N ILE A 62 -109.44 18.56 6.09
CA ILE A 62 -108.80 19.29 4.94
C ILE A 62 -108.99 20.83 5.19
N PRO A 63 -108.15 21.84 4.78
CA PRO A 63 -107.93 22.26 3.36
C PRO A 63 -106.61 22.93 2.92
N HIS A 64 -106.54 23.08 1.59
CA HIS A 64 -105.54 23.62 0.65
C HIS A 64 -105.02 25.07 0.89
N ILE A 65 -103.80 25.35 0.40
CA ILE A 65 -103.45 26.46 -0.55
C ILE A 65 -102.05 26.19 -1.17
N SER A 66 -101.86 26.66 -2.40
CA SER A 66 -100.79 26.48 -3.37
C SER A 66 -99.50 27.29 -3.10
N ASP A 67 -98.34 26.78 -3.54
CA ASP A 67 -97.44 27.40 -4.54
C ASP A 67 -96.06 26.71 -4.56
N GLU A 68 -95.49 26.59 -5.76
CA GLU A 68 -94.28 25.86 -6.16
C GLU A 68 -92.98 26.65 -5.85
N PRO A 69 -91.76 26.17 -6.18
CA PRO A 69 -90.91 25.23 -5.44
C PRO A 69 -89.62 25.88 -4.86
N LEU A 70 -89.08 25.36 -3.74
CA LEU A 70 -87.69 25.65 -3.31
C LEU A 70 -87.00 24.38 -2.79
N HIS A 71 -85.83 24.11 -3.35
CA HIS A 71 -84.93 23.00 -3.06
C HIS A 71 -84.68 22.73 -1.56
N PRO A 72 -84.62 21.47 -1.09
CA PRO A 72 -84.21 21.17 0.26
C PRO A 72 -82.68 21.25 0.42
N PRO A 73 -82.16 21.85 1.51
CA PRO A 73 -80.73 21.79 1.83
C PRO A 73 -80.37 20.40 2.37
N LYS A 74 -79.26 19.84 1.87
CA LYS A 74 -78.66 18.60 2.40
C LYS A 74 -78.21 18.83 3.85
N ARG A 75 -78.89 18.20 4.80
CA ARG A 75 -78.43 18.08 6.20
C ARG A 75 -77.15 17.24 6.26
N ASN A 76 -76.10 17.81 6.83
CA ASN A 76 -74.87 17.14 7.24
C ASN A 76 -75.18 16.01 8.24
N ARG A 77 -74.81 14.77 7.90
CA ARG A 77 -74.72 13.68 8.88
C ARG A 77 -73.34 13.71 9.53
N PHE A 78 -73.29 13.89 10.83
CA PHE A 78 -72.09 13.66 11.65
C PHE A 78 -71.66 12.19 11.50
N LYS A 79 -70.43 11.95 11.02
CA LYS A 79 -69.77 10.63 11.06
C LYS A 79 -69.23 10.42 12.49
N TYR A 80 -69.71 9.41 13.21
CA TYR A 80 -69.12 8.97 14.47
C TYR A 80 -67.72 8.39 14.21
N HIS A 81 -66.70 8.89 14.92
CA HIS A 81 -65.41 8.21 15.02
C HIS A 81 -65.58 6.95 15.86
N THR A 82 -65.34 5.78 15.25
CA THR A 82 -65.18 4.54 16.01
C THR A 82 -63.93 4.66 16.90
N PRO A 83 -63.99 4.34 18.20
CA PRO A 83 -62.81 4.37 19.06
C PRO A 83 -61.77 3.35 18.55
N PRO A 84 -60.46 3.66 18.64
CA PRO A 84 -59.42 2.77 18.14
C PRO A 84 -59.45 1.43 18.88
N ASN A 85 -59.30 0.34 18.12
CA ASN A 85 -59.29 -1.05 18.59
C ASN A 85 -58.38 -1.21 19.85
N PRO A 86 -58.84 -1.84 20.95
CA PRO A 86 -58.03 -2.04 22.16
C PRO A 86 -56.71 -2.77 21.91
N GLU A 87 -56.63 -3.65 20.89
CA GLU A 87 -55.36 -4.27 20.48
C GLU A 87 -54.36 -3.25 19.89
N PHE A 88 -54.84 -2.22 19.20
CA PHE A 88 -54.00 -1.15 18.66
C PHE A 88 -53.40 -0.30 19.77
N LYS A 89 -54.18 0.05 20.81
CA LYS A 89 -53.66 0.76 21.99
C LYS A 89 -52.58 -0.04 22.72
N ARG A 90 -52.77 -1.37 22.86
CA ARG A 90 -51.78 -2.26 23.47
C ARG A 90 -50.50 -2.35 22.64
N ARG A 91 -50.61 -2.55 21.31
CA ARG A 91 -49.44 -2.58 20.41
C ARG A 91 -48.71 -1.23 20.37
N PHE A 92 -49.45 -0.12 20.36
CA PHE A 92 -48.87 1.23 20.40
C PHE A 92 -48.17 1.50 21.74
N ALA A 93 -48.76 1.09 22.87
CA ALA A 93 -48.12 1.21 24.19
C ALA A 93 -46.83 0.36 24.28
N ILE A 94 -46.83 -0.86 23.74
CA ILE A 94 -45.63 -1.70 23.67
C ILE A 94 -44.56 -1.04 22.80
N ILE A 95 -44.91 -0.52 21.62
CA ILE A 95 -43.97 0.21 20.75
C ILE A 95 -43.43 1.45 21.47
N LEU A 96 -44.27 2.20 22.17
CA LEU A 96 -43.85 3.36 22.96
C LEU A 96 -42.86 2.96 24.05
N ILE A 97 -43.12 1.88 24.79
CA ILE A 97 -42.21 1.35 25.81
C ILE A 97 -40.87 0.95 25.19
N ILE A 98 -40.88 0.24 24.06
CA ILE A 98 -39.66 -0.14 23.35
C ILE A 98 -38.87 1.10 22.90
N VAL A 99 -39.55 2.12 22.36
CA VAL A 99 -38.92 3.38 21.95
C VAL A 99 -38.32 4.11 23.15
N VAL A 100 -39.05 4.17 24.28
CA VAL A 100 -38.56 4.79 25.52
C VAL A 100 -37.34 4.04 26.05
N ILE A 101 -37.37 2.71 26.09
CA ILE A 101 -36.22 1.89 26.48
C ILE A 101 -35.04 2.13 25.53
N GLY A 102 -35.28 2.17 24.21
CA GLY A 102 -34.25 2.46 23.22
C GLY A 102 -33.61 3.84 23.41
N ILE A 103 -34.41 4.86 23.71
CA ILE A 103 -33.92 6.21 24.03
C ILE A 103 -33.11 6.19 25.32
N ILE A 104 -33.57 5.48 26.36
CA ILE A 104 -32.83 5.36 27.63
C ILE A 104 -31.48 4.67 27.40
N VAL A 105 -31.44 3.56 26.65
CA VAL A 105 -30.18 2.88 26.31
C VAL A 105 -29.26 3.80 25.52
N ALA A 106 -29.80 4.54 24.54
CA ALA A 106 -29.01 5.51 23.78
C ALA A 106 -28.46 6.65 24.67
N LEU A 107 -29.21 7.13 25.65
CA LEU A 107 -28.79 8.23 26.53
C LEU A 107 -27.89 7.79 27.69
N VAL A 108 -28.10 6.60 28.25
CA VAL A 108 -27.38 6.12 29.45
C VAL A 108 -26.11 5.37 29.07
N TYR A 109 -26.11 4.65 27.97
CA TYR A 109 -24.96 3.85 27.51
C TYR A 109 -24.35 4.41 26.23
N GLY A 110 -25.17 4.58 25.18
CA GLY A 110 -24.66 4.93 23.84
C GLY A 110 -23.95 6.29 23.78
N TYR A 111 -24.58 7.33 24.31
CA TYR A 111 -24.03 8.69 24.29
C TYR A 111 -22.79 8.84 25.19
N PRO A 112 -22.78 8.40 26.46
CA PRO A 112 -21.59 8.50 27.30
C PRO A 112 -20.39 7.73 26.73
N LEU A 113 -20.59 6.52 26.19
CA LEU A 113 -19.50 5.75 25.60
C LEU A 113 -18.96 6.40 24.31
N TRP A 114 -19.85 6.91 23.45
CA TRP A 114 -19.47 7.62 22.23
C TRP A 114 -18.73 8.92 22.56
N HIS A 115 -19.24 9.69 23.52
CA HIS A 115 -18.62 10.94 23.96
C HIS A 115 -17.27 10.69 24.63
N ALA A 116 -17.14 9.67 25.48
CA ALA A 116 -15.90 9.26 26.12
C ALA A 116 -14.77 9.05 25.10
N LYS A 117 -15.04 8.26 24.04
CA LYS A 117 -14.07 7.99 22.97
C LYS A 117 -13.58 9.25 22.28
N ILE A 118 -14.49 10.15 21.91
CA ILE A 118 -14.13 11.41 21.23
C ILE A 118 -13.42 12.38 22.18
N SER A 119 -13.88 12.45 23.44
CA SER A 119 -13.30 13.30 24.47
C SER A 119 -11.84 12.93 24.74
N LEU A 120 -11.53 11.64 24.90
CA LEU A 120 -10.15 11.18 25.09
C LEU A 120 -9.26 11.54 23.90
N GLN A 121 -9.70 11.27 22.67
CA GLN A 121 -8.94 11.64 21.46
C GLN A 121 -8.74 13.17 21.40
N SER A 122 -9.76 13.96 21.73
CA SER A 122 -9.65 15.42 21.75
C SER A 122 -8.68 15.94 22.82
N GLN A 123 -8.64 15.32 23.99
CA GLN A 123 -7.69 15.67 25.05
C GLN A 123 -6.26 15.30 24.65
N LEU A 124 -6.07 14.08 24.12
CA LEU A 124 -4.78 13.55 23.66
C LEU A 124 -4.11 14.54 22.71
N TYR A 125 -4.76 14.85 21.59
CA TYR A 125 -4.12 15.63 20.54
C TYR A 125 -3.99 17.11 20.87
N SER A 126 -4.90 17.64 21.68
CA SER A 126 -4.78 19.01 22.17
C SER A 126 -3.57 19.17 23.10
N GLN A 127 -3.27 18.17 23.93
CA GLN A 127 -2.17 18.24 24.90
C GLN A 127 -0.84 17.79 24.32
N LYS A 128 -0.82 16.67 23.58
CA LYS A 128 0.40 15.98 23.12
C LYS A 128 0.85 16.40 21.71
N SER A 129 -0.02 17.05 20.95
CA SER A 129 0.29 17.48 19.58
C SER A 129 -0.07 18.94 19.28
N GLY A 130 -0.89 19.60 20.09
CA GLY A 130 -1.39 20.94 19.82
C GLY A 130 -2.42 21.03 18.67
N ILE A 131 -3.09 19.91 18.34
CA ILE A 131 -4.06 19.84 17.23
C ILE A 131 -5.50 19.76 17.75
N ASP A 132 -6.41 20.49 17.11
CA ASP A 132 -7.85 20.36 17.35
C ASP A 132 -8.43 19.13 16.63
N PHE A 133 -8.49 18.00 17.34
CA PHE A 133 -9.10 16.77 16.84
C PHE A 133 -10.56 16.96 16.42
N TRP A 134 -11.34 17.80 17.12
CA TRP A 134 -12.75 18.01 16.78
C TRP A 134 -12.90 18.70 15.42
N HIS A 135 -11.98 19.61 15.10
CA HIS A 135 -11.92 20.22 13.77
C HIS A 135 -11.67 19.18 12.68
N ILE A 136 -10.71 18.27 12.88
CA ILE A 136 -10.36 17.19 11.93
C ILE A 136 -11.50 16.17 11.81
N TYR A 137 -12.04 15.70 12.94
CA TYR A 137 -13.12 14.72 12.99
C TYR A 137 -14.38 15.20 12.27
N THR A 138 -14.73 16.48 12.43
CA THR A 138 -15.94 17.06 11.83
C THR A 138 -15.72 17.69 10.46
N LEU A 139 -14.49 18.07 10.10
CA LEU A 139 -14.17 18.88 8.91
C LEU A 139 -15.10 20.09 8.78
N ASN A 140 -15.24 20.87 9.87
CA ASN A 140 -16.24 21.94 9.96
C ASN A 140 -17.68 21.47 9.63
N TYR A 141 -18.08 20.33 10.21
CA TYR A 141 -19.37 19.66 10.00
C TYR A 141 -19.65 19.19 8.56
N TRP A 142 -18.63 19.08 7.71
CA TRP A 142 -18.75 18.44 6.40
C TRP A 142 -18.63 16.92 6.50
N SER A 143 -17.79 16.41 7.42
CA SER A 143 -17.54 14.98 7.59
C SER A 143 -18.80 14.20 7.99
N THR A 144 -18.99 13.02 7.39
CA THR A 144 -20.08 12.08 7.74
C THR A 144 -19.78 11.25 8.98
N SER A 145 -18.53 11.26 9.48
CA SER A 145 -18.16 10.65 10.76
C SER A 145 -19.00 11.21 11.91
N PHE A 146 -19.39 12.48 11.81
CA PHE A 146 -20.32 13.10 12.75
C PHE A 146 -21.76 13.06 12.24
N PHE A 147 -22.68 12.61 13.09
CA PHE A 147 -24.07 12.42 12.69
C PHE A 147 -24.76 13.71 12.22
N PHE A 148 -24.46 14.87 12.82
CA PHE A 148 -25.02 16.16 12.41
C PHE A 148 -24.08 16.88 11.43
N ASN A 149 -24.26 16.62 10.14
CA ASN A 149 -23.39 17.14 9.08
C ASN A 149 -24.17 17.88 7.99
N LYS A 150 -23.46 18.76 7.29
CA LYS A 150 -23.99 19.62 6.20
C LYS A 150 -24.35 18.79 4.97
N ILE A 151 -23.64 17.70 4.68
CA ILE A 151 -23.89 16.82 3.53
C ILE A 151 -25.29 16.20 3.63
N GLY A 152 -25.64 15.64 4.78
CA GLY A 152 -26.97 15.11 5.08
C GLY A 152 -28.05 16.18 4.90
N LEU A 153 -27.81 17.43 5.33
CA LEU A 153 -28.75 18.53 5.14
C LEU A 153 -28.96 18.88 3.65
N ILE A 154 -27.89 18.89 2.85
CA ILE A 154 -27.98 19.10 1.41
C ILE A 154 -28.82 18.00 0.77
N GLY A 155 -28.55 16.74 1.12
CA GLY A 155 -29.34 15.60 0.65
C GLY A 155 -30.81 15.71 1.04
N ALA A 156 -31.09 16.00 2.31
CA ALA A 156 -32.45 16.21 2.83
C ALA A 156 -33.22 17.27 2.04
N PHE A 157 -32.58 18.42 1.79
CA PHE A 157 -33.17 19.52 1.04
C PHE A 157 -33.42 19.14 -0.43
N LEU A 158 -32.42 18.60 -1.12
CA LEU A 158 -32.53 18.17 -2.52
C LEU A 158 -33.63 17.12 -2.69
N GLY A 159 -33.68 16.12 -1.81
CA GLY A 159 -34.68 15.07 -1.88
C GLY A 159 -36.10 15.55 -1.61
N ALA A 160 -36.30 16.38 -0.58
CA ALA A 160 -37.60 16.99 -0.30
C ALA A 160 -38.07 17.88 -1.46
N LEU A 161 -37.16 18.65 -2.08
CA LEU A 161 -37.44 19.49 -3.24
C LEU A 161 -37.89 18.65 -4.45
N ILE A 162 -37.13 17.61 -4.82
CA ILE A 162 -37.43 16.74 -5.97
C ILE A 162 -38.77 16.04 -5.81
N MET A 163 -39.10 15.56 -4.60
CA MET A 163 -40.40 14.93 -4.34
C MET A 163 -41.57 15.91 -4.33
N SER A 164 -41.29 17.21 -4.16
CA SER A 164 -42.31 18.27 -4.10
C SER A 164 -42.73 18.80 -5.47
N ILE A 165 -41.96 18.57 -6.54
CA ILE A 165 -42.20 19.20 -7.85
C ILE A 165 -42.48 18.16 -8.96
N PRO A 166 -43.75 17.96 -9.38
CA PRO A 166 -44.98 18.16 -8.61
C PRO A 166 -45.10 17.17 -7.43
N PRO A 167 -45.93 17.43 -6.40
CA PRO A 167 -45.95 16.61 -5.18
C PRO A 167 -46.20 15.11 -5.47
N GLU A 168 -45.27 14.25 -5.03
CA GLU A 168 -45.34 12.79 -5.17
C GLU A 168 -46.33 12.21 -4.13
N ASP A 169 -47.43 11.61 -4.59
CA ASP A 169 -48.51 11.12 -3.72
C ASP A 169 -48.74 9.60 -3.80
N SER A 170 -47.91 8.86 -4.56
CA SER A 170 -48.04 7.42 -4.75
C SER A 170 -47.96 6.64 -3.44
N ILE A 171 -47.01 6.96 -2.55
CA ILE A 171 -46.90 6.27 -1.24
C ILE A 171 -48.16 6.47 -0.40
N LEU A 172 -48.64 7.70 -0.27
CA LEU A 172 -49.83 8.00 0.53
C LEU A 172 -51.09 7.35 -0.04
N LYS A 173 -51.23 7.29 -1.37
CA LYS A 173 -52.33 6.57 -2.02
C LYS A 173 -52.24 5.07 -1.80
N LEU A 174 -51.06 4.47 -1.87
CA LEU A 174 -50.86 3.05 -1.56
C LEU A 174 -51.20 2.75 -0.09
N LEU A 175 -50.78 3.61 0.85
CA LEU A 175 -51.14 3.47 2.27
C LEU A 175 -52.63 3.67 2.53
N SER A 176 -53.31 4.54 1.79
CA SER A 176 -54.75 4.74 1.93
C SER A 176 -55.58 3.47 1.66
N LEU A 177 -55.06 2.51 0.88
CA LEU A 177 -55.72 1.22 0.67
C LEU A 177 -55.77 0.39 1.96
N LYS A 178 -54.71 0.46 2.77
CA LYS A 178 -54.60 -0.28 4.04
C LYS A 178 -55.38 0.40 5.18
N PHE A 179 -55.43 1.73 5.17
CA PHE A 179 -56.01 2.53 6.25
C PHE A 179 -57.37 3.17 5.93
N GLY A 180 -57.90 3.01 4.71
CA GLY A 180 -59.24 3.47 4.31
C GLY A 180 -59.39 4.99 4.20
N TRP A 181 -58.33 5.73 3.87
CA TRP A 181 -58.38 7.20 3.80
C TRP A 181 -58.98 7.70 2.48
N GLU A 182 -60.12 8.40 2.52
CA GLU A 182 -60.75 8.99 1.32
C GLU A 182 -60.11 10.35 0.94
N ASN A 183 -59.79 10.53 -0.35
CA ASN A 183 -59.38 11.78 -1.00
C ASN A 183 -58.25 12.56 -0.32
N LEU A 184 -57.03 12.03 -0.43
CA LEU A 184 -55.80 12.73 -0.02
C LEU A 184 -55.50 13.92 -0.94
N LYS A 185 -55.45 15.13 -0.38
CA LYS A 185 -55.02 16.36 -1.07
C LYS A 185 -53.50 16.37 -1.23
N LYS A 186 -52.99 16.90 -2.35
CA LYS A 186 -51.54 16.97 -2.67
C LYS A 186 -50.69 17.67 -1.60
N TRP A 187 -51.23 18.63 -0.85
CA TRP A 187 -50.49 19.30 0.23
C TRP A 187 -50.08 18.35 1.37
N LYS A 188 -50.83 17.26 1.61
CA LYS A 188 -50.46 16.25 2.62
C LYS A 188 -49.20 15.47 2.22
N SER A 189 -48.99 15.29 0.92
CA SER A 189 -47.75 14.70 0.38
C SER A 189 -46.57 15.67 0.58
N LEU A 190 -46.77 16.98 0.37
CA LEU A 190 -45.74 17.98 0.68
C LEU A 190 -45.33 17.91 2.15
N VAL A 191 -46.29 17.84 3.07
CA VAL A 191 -45.97 17.72 4.51
C VAL A 191 -45.22 16.43 4.81
N LEU A 192 -45.59 15.30 4.20
CA LEU A 192 -44.86 14.03 4.37
C LEU A 192 -43.39 14.18 3.95
N TRP A 193 -43.13 14.75 2.77
CA TRP A 193 -41.78 14.85 2.23
C TRP A 193 -40.89 15.86 2.98
N TRP A 194 -41.47 16.94 3.52
CA TRP A 194 -40.75 17.90 4.37
C TRP A 194 -40.66 17.49 5.84
N THR A 195 -41.19 16.33 6.24
CA THR A 195 -41.07 15.80 7.61
C THR A 195 -40.37 14.44 7.61
N ALA A 196 -41.12 13.34 7.42
CA ALA A 196 -40.55 11.99 7.37
C ALA A 196 -39.59 11.81 6.18
N GLY A 197 -39.94 12.39 5.02
CA GLY A 197 -39.06 12.38 3.85
C GLY A 197 -37.75 13.11 4.09
N PHE A 198 -37.77 14.24 4.80
CA PHE A 198 -36.58 15.03 5.12
C PHE A 198 -35.58 14.20 5.94
N VAL A 199 -36.06 13.45 6.94
CA VAL A 199 -35.21 12.53 7.74
C VAL A 199 -34.67 11.39 6.88
N ILE A 200 -35.49 10.80 6.01
CA ILE A 200 -35.04 9.72 5.12
C ILE A 200 -33.96 10.23 4.15
N PHE A 201 -34.19 11.37 3.52
CA PHE A 201 -33.24 11.98 2.59
C PHE A 201 -32.01 12.55 3.28
N TYR A 202 -32.10 12.89 4.57
CA TYR A 202 -30.93 13.20 5.40
C TYR A 202 -29.99 11.99 5.51
N ILE A 203 -30.54 10.83 5.88
CA ILE A 203 -29.77 9.59 6.04
C ILE A 203 -29.22 9.14 4.68
N ILE A 204 -30.05 9.09 3.64
CA ILE A 204 -29.59 8.72 2.28
C ILE A 204 -28.63 9.79 1.74
N GLY A 205 -28.80 11.05 2.13
CA GLY A 205 -27.95 12.19 1.75
C GLY A 205 -26.49 12.03 2.11
N GLN A 206 -26.20 11.28 3.17
CA GLN A 206 -24.83 10.95 3.55
C GLN A 206 -24.09 10.15 2.47
N SER A 207 -24.82 9.47 1.55
CA SER A 207 -24.21 8.77 0.41
C SER A 207 -23.62 9.70 -0.66
N ILE A 208 -23.76 11.02 -0.52
CA ILE A 208 -23.05 12.00 -1.35
C ILE A 208 -21.56 11.99 -1.00
N GLU A 209 -21.20 11.66 0.24
CA GLU A 209 -19.81 11.48 0.62
C GLU A 209 -19.25 10.24 -0.07
N THR A 210 -18.36 10.46 -1.04
CA THR A 210 -17.69 9.40 -1.82
C THR A 210 -16.20 9.31 -1.51
N GLY A 211 -15.75 9.86 -0.37
CA GLY A 211 -14.39 9.75 0.16
C GLY A 211 -13.73 11.10 0.39
N TYR A 212 -13.80 12.00 -0.59
CA TYR A 212 -13.14 13.31 -0.57
C TYR A 212 -14.12 14.50 -0.66
N PHE A 213 -15.44 14.28 -0.59
CA PHE A 213 -16.40 15.37 -0.79
C PHE A 213 -16.28 16.40 0.34
N ALA A 214 -16.24 15.95 1.59
CA ALA A 214 -16.04 16.81 2.74
C ALA A 214 -14.72 17.61 2.66
N LEU A 215 -13.62 16.95 2.28
CA LEU A 215 -12.32 17.58 2.08
C LEU A 215 -12.39 18.67 0.98
N ALA A 216 -12.99 18.36 -0.16
CA ALA A 216 -13.13 19.32 -1.26
C ALA A 216 -13.95 20.54 -0.84
N MET A 217 -15.04 20.35 -0.08
CA MET A 217 -15.81 21.46 0.48
C MET A 217 -15.00 22.33 1.44
N GLN A 218 -14.08 21.74 2.21
CA GLN A 218 -13.18 22.48 3.08
C GLN A 218 -12.10 23.23 2.31
N LEU A 219 -11.53 22.63 1.27
CA LEU A 219 -10.59 23.29 0.34
C LEU A 219 -11.21 24.55 -0.30
N ILE A 220 -12.48 24.46 -0.69
CA ILE A 220 -13.25 25.60 -1.22
C ILE A 220 -13.45 26.67 -0.15
N GLN A 221 -13.79 26.27 1.08
CA GLN A 221 -14.04 27.22 2.16
C GLN A 221 -12.76 27.98 2.58
N LYS A 222 -11.60 27.31 2.55
CA LYS A 222 -10.28 27.91 2.79
C LYS A 222 -9.75 28.70 1.59
N GLY A 223 -10.38 28.60 0.41
CA GLY A 223 -10.03 29.35 -0.79
C GLY A 223 -8.90 28.73 -1.63
N TYR A 224 -8.49 27.49 -1.36
CA TYR A 224 -7.53 26.76 -2.19
C TYR A 224 -8.13 26.32 -3.54
N LEU A 225 -9.44 26.07 -3.54
CA LEU A 225 -10.22 25.75 -4.74
C LEU A 225 -11.26 26.85 -5.00
N ASN A 226 -11.29 27.38 -6.22
CA ASN A 226 -12.32 28.32 -6.68
C ASN A 226 -13.33 27.58 -7.55
N ILE A 227 -14.62 27.65 -7.22
CA ILE A 227 -15.69 27.13 -8.08
C ILE A 227 -16.29 28.28 -8.90
N GLY A 228 -15.90 28.39 -10.17
CA GLY A 228 -16.67 29.11 -11.17
C GLY A 228 -17.94 28.35 -11.56
N SER A 229 -19.03 29.04 -11.90
CA SER A 229 -20.30 28.39 -12.29
C SER A 229 -20.21 27.52 -13.56
N GLY A 230 -19.18 27.73 -14.39
CA GLY A 230 -18.90 26.92 -15.59
C GLY A 230 -17.97 25.72 -15.36
N GLU A 231 -17.20 25.73 -14.27
CA GLU A 231 -16.13 24.75 -14.02
C GLU A 231 -16.68 23.39 -13.59
N LEU A 232 -17.83 23.37 -12.89
CA LEU A 232 -18.46 22.14 -12.39
C LEU A 232 -18.79 21.12 -13.49
N PHE A 233 -19.02 21.56 -14.72
CA PHE A 233 -19.31 20.69 -15.87
C PHE A 233 -18.22 20.74 -16.94
N HIS A 234 -17.11 21.43 -16.69
CA HIS A 234 -16.06 21.58 -17.69
C HIS A 234 -15.47 20.24 -18.11
N ALA A 235 -15.32 19.28 -17.18
CA ALA A 235 -14.93 17.90 -17.49
C ALA A 235 -15.78 17.20 -18.58
N MET A 236 -17.02 17.64 -18.83
CA MET A 236 -17.85 17.08 -19.90
C MET A 236 -17.32 17.45 -21.30
N THR A 237 -16.50 18.49 -21.45
CA THR A 237 -15.87 18.85 -22.72
C THR A 237 -14.85 17.79 -23.18
N ALA A 238 -14.32 16.96 -22.28
CA ALA A 238 -13.48 15.80 -22.62
C ALA A 238 -14.19 14.81 -23.55
N LEU A 239 -15.52 14.81 -23.60
CA LEU A 239 -16.30 13.95 -24.49
C LEU A 239 -16.31 14.43 -25.95
N SER A 240 -15.91 15.67 -26.19
CA SER A 240 -15.73 16.25 -27.52
C SER A 240 -14.26 16.46 -27.86
N ASP A 241 -13.48 16.97 -26.90
CA ASP A 241 -12.07 17.27 -27.05
C ASP A 241 -11.35 17.09 -25.69
N PRO A 242 -10.65 15.96 -25.50
CA PRO A 242 -9.89 15.70 -24.27
C PRO A 242 -8.79 16.72 -23.97
N SER A 243 -8.26 17.42 -24.97
CA SER A 243 -7.13 18.35 -24.80
C SER A 243 -7.51 19.64 -24.07
N GLN A 244 -8.80 19.93 -23.95
CA GLN A 244 -9.32 21.16 -23.33
C GLN A 244 -9.61 21.01 -21.84
N VAL A 245 -9.40 19.82 -21.26
CA VAL A 245 -9.72 19.52 -19.87
C VAL A 245 -8.45 19.42 -19.05
N SER A 246 -8.43 20.11 -17.91
CA SER A 246 -7.35 20.02 -16.93
C SER A 246 -7.59 18.92 -15.88
N GLU A 247 -6.54 18.58 -15.16
CA GLU A 247 -6.53 17.66 -14.03
C GLU A 247 -7.51 18.12 -12.93
N ILE A 248 -7.53 19.43 -12.67
CA ILE A 248 -8.39 20.06 -11.66
C ILE A 248 -9.87 19.99 -12.06
N ASP A 249 -10.20 20.12 -13.35
CA ASP A 249 -11.57 19.96 -13.84
C ASP A 249 -12.11 18.54 -13.56
N ILE A 250 -11.26 17.53 -13.76
CA ILE A 250 -11.60 16.13 -13.45
C ILE A 250 -11.78 15.95 -11.95
N PHE A 251 -10.93 16.55 -11.12
CA PHE A 251 -11.08 16.54 -9.67
C PHE A 251 -12.45 17.12 -9.24
N TYR A 252 -12.82 18.31 -9.72
CA TYR A 252 -14.13 18.93 -9.43
C TYR A 252 -15.28 18.03 -9.84
N TYR A 253 -15.20 17.47 -11.05
CA TYR A 253 -16.27 16.65 -11.57
C TYR A 253 -16.43 15.33 -10.81
N GLN A 254 -15.31 14.65 -10.51
CA GLN A 254 -15.31 13.37 -9.81
C GLN A 254 -15.80 13.50 -8.37
N ILE A 255 -15.28 14.49 -7.64
CA ILE A 255 -15.46 14.61 -6.20
C ILE A 255 -16.72 15.39 -5.84
N ILE A 256 -17.10 16.42 -6.59
CA ILE A 256 -18.23 17.30 -6.24
C ILE A 256 -19.41 17.08 -7.18
N THR A 257 -19.23 17.30 -8.49
CA THR A 257 -20.36 17.37 -9.42
C THR A 257 -21.06 16.01 -9.56
N ARG A 258 -20.29 14.95 -9.80
CA ARG A 258 -20.86 13.62 -10.06
C ARG A 258 -21.62 13.05 -8.86
N PRO A 259 -21.13 13.06 -7.60
CA PRO A 259 -21.88 12.55 -6.46
C PRO A 259 -23.23 13.26 -6.29
N ILE A 260 -23.25 14.59 -6.42
CA ILE A 260 -24.49 15.38 -6.36
C ILE A 260 -25.46 14.97 -7.48
N LEU A 261 -24.99 14.84 -8.72
CA LEU A 261 -25.83 14.42 -9.85
C LEU A 261 -26.36 13.00 -9.68
N MET A 262 -25.52 12.07 -9.23
CA MET A 262 -25.91 10.67 -8.99
C MET A 262 -26.93 10.57 -7.86
N TYR A 263 -26.80 11.38 -6.81
CA TYR A 263 -27.80 11.49 -5.75
C TYR A 263 -29.16 11.99 -6.29
N ILE A 264 -29.15 13.10 -7.04
CA ILE A 264 -30.36 13.64 -7.68
C ILE A 264 -31.03 12.60 -8.58
N ILE A 265 -30.24 11.92 -9.42
CA ILE A 265 -30.73 10.85 -10.30
C ILE A 265 -31.31 9.69 -9.49
N GLY A 266 -30.65 9.28 -8.41
CA GLY A 266 -31.13 8.24 -7.51
C GLY A 266 -32.52 8.55 -6.94
N ILE A 267 -32.77 9.80 -6.54
CA ILE A 267 -34.08 10.24 -6.06
C ILE A 267 -35.11 10.28 -7.20
N ILE A 268 -34.73 10.70 -8.40
CA ILE A 268 -35.62 10.67 -9.57
C ILE A 268 -36.00 9.22 -9.91
N ILE A 269 -35.06 8.29 -9.88
CA ILE A 269 -35.30 6.85 -10.09
C ILE A 269 -36.26 6.32 -9.01
N PHE A 270 -35.99 6.60 -7.74
CA PHE A 270 -36.86 6.21 -6.63
C PHE A 270 -38.29 6.72 -6.85
N ARG A 271 -38.44 7.98 -7.25
CA ARG A 271 -39.73 8.59 -7.59
C ARG A 271 -40.44 7.92 -8.77
N ILE A 272 -39.71 7.56 -9.82
CA ILE A 272 -40.25 6.84 -10.98
C ILE A 272 -40.73 5.44 -10.56
N ILE A 273 -39.94 4.72 -9.75
CA ILE A 273 -40.27 3.38 -9.25
C ILE A 273 -41.55 3.41 -8.42
N LEU A 274 -41.69 4.35 -7.49
CA LEU A 274 -42.92 4.51 -6.70
C LEU A 274 -44.16 4.70 -7.58
N ARG A 275 -44.03 5.47 -8.65
CA ARG A 275 -45.12 5.68 -9.61
C ARG A 275 -45.42 4.45 -10.45
N ILE A 276 -44.39 3.70 -10.86
CA ILE A 276 -44.57 2.41 -11.55
C ILE A 276 -45.36 1.45 -10.66
N ILE A 277 -44.95 1.29 -9.39
CA ILE A 277 -45.64 0.43 -8.42
C ILE A 277 -47.09 0.88 -8.25
N TYR A 278 -47.32 2.18 -8.09
CA TYR A 278 -48.68 2.74 -8.00
C TYR A 278 -49.54 2.41 -9.23
N TYR A 279 -49.01 2.57 -10.44
CA TYR A 279 -49.77 2.26 -11.66
C TYR A 279 -49.97 0.77 -11.88
N ILE A 280 -49.06 -0.10 -11.40
CA ILE A 280 -49.24 -1.55 -11.42
C ILE A 280 -50.37 -1.96 -10.47
N VAL A 281 -50.38 -1.43 -9.25
CA VAL A 281 -51.29 -1.86 -8.19
C VAL A 281 -52.69 -1.25 -8.31
N MET A 282 -52.80 0.06 -8.59
CA MET A 282 -54.08 0.79 -8.56
C MET A 282 -54.70 1.02 -9.95
N ASP A 283 -53.97 1.65 -10.88
CA ASP A 283 -54.54 2.14 -12.16
C ASP A 283 -54.53 1.06 -13.27
N ARG A 284 -53.66 0.04 -13.14
CA ARG A 284 -53.36 -1.01 -14.15
C ARG A 284 -53.20 -0.45 -15.57
N ASN A 285 -52.58 0.73 -15.68
CA ASN A 285 -52.43 1.44 -16.95
C ASN A 285 -51.08 1.11 -17.61
N GLU A 286 -51.11 0.14 -18.52
CA GLU A 286 -49.91 -0.34 -19.25
C GLU A 286 -49.17 0.79 -19.98
N ILE A 287 -49.88 1.78 -20.54
CA ILE A 287 -49.25 2.87 -21.31
C ILE A 287 -48.44 3.81 -20.39
N LYS A 288 -48.98 4.15 -19.22
CA LYS A 288 -48.26 4.99 -18.23
C LYS A 288 -47.06 4.26 -17.64
N ILE A 289 -47.16 2.93 -17.45
CA ILE A 289 -46.04 2.10 -17.01
C ILE A 289 -44.95 2.11 -18.08
N SER A 290 -45.30 1.83 -19.35
CA SER A 290 -44.34 1.85 -20.46
C SER A 290 -43.65 3.21 -20.61
N MET A 291 -44.39 4.31 -20.46
CA MET A 291 -43.81 5.68 -20.46
C MET A 291 -42.74 5.86 -19.37
N LEU A 292 -43.03 5.46 -18.13
CA LEU A 292 -42.08 5.57 -17.02
C LEU A 292 -40.87 4.63 -17.19
N VAL A 293 -41.09 3.43 -17.73
CA VAL A 293 -40.01 2.50 -18.07
C VAL A 293 -39.10 3.08 -19.15
N SER A 294 -39.65 3.74 -20.19
CA SER A 294 -38.85 4.43 -21.20
C SER A 294 -37.99 5.55 -20.59
N TYR A 295 -38.54 6.36 -19.68
CA TYR A 295 -37.74 7.36 -18.97
C TYR A 295 -36.67 6.75 -18.09
N LEU A 296 -36.95 5.63 -17.41
CA LEU A 296 -35.97 4.93 -16.60
C LEU A 296 -34.79 4.44 -17.46
N ILE A 297 -35.06 3.89 -18.66
CA ILE A 297 -34.01 3.50 -19.61
C ILE A 297 -33.23 4.72 -20.11
N GLY A 298 -33.90 5.83 -20.43
CA GLY A 298 -33.24 7.09 -20.78
C GLY A 298 -32.29 7.59 -19.69
N ILE A 299 -32.70 7.48 -18.41
CA ILE A 299 -31.85 7.82 -17.26
C ILE A 299 -30.63 6.89 -17.16
N PHE A 300 -30.75 5.60 -17.46
CA PHE A 300 -29.58 4.72 -17.50
C PHE A 300 -28.54 5.18 -18.54
N PHE A 301 -28.97 5.70 -19.70
CA PHE A 301 -28.04 6.33 -20.65
C PHE A 301 -27.45 7.63 -20.13
N VAL A 302 -28.19 8.45 -19.37
CA VAL A 302 -27.65 9.64 -18.70
C VAL A 302 -26.59 9.25 -17.67
N ILE A 303 -26.84 8.22 -16.85
CA ILE A 303 -25.84 7.67 -15.92
C ILE A 303 -24.61 7.19 -16.69
N ALA A 304 -24.81 6.50 -17.82
CA ALA A 304 -23.70 6.06 -18.65
C ALA A 304 -22.89 7.24 -19.19
N LEU A 305 -23.54 8.34 -19.60
CA LEU A 305 -22.91 9.57 -20.07
C LEU A 305 -22.10 10.25 -18.96
N LEU A 306 -22.67 10.42 -17.76
CA LEU A 306 -22.03 11.09 -16.64
C LEU A 306 -20.78 10.33 -16.13
N ASN A 307 -20.67 9.04 -16.40
CA ASN A 307 -19.47 8.26 -16.05
C ASN A 307 -18.38 8.31 -17.14
N ARG A 308 -18.64 8.91 -18.31
CA ARG A 308 -17.65 8.95 -19.40
C ARG A 308 -16.44 9.85 -19.13
N PRO A 309 -16.57 11.08 -18.60
CA PRO A 309 -15.40 11.92 -18.33
C PRO A 309 -14.37 11.27 -17.39
N LEU A 310 -14.81 10.34 -16.54
CA LEU A 310 -13.96 9.60 -15.59
C LEU A 310 -13.31 8.35 -16.20
N LYS A 311 -13.38 8.17 -17.52
CA LYS A 311 -12.68 7.09 -18.23
C LYS A 311 -11.78 7.72 -19.28
N ALA A 312 -10.56 7.21 -19.42
CA ALA A 312 -9.67 7.58 -20.52
C ALA A 312 -10.37 7.37 -21.86
N GLN A 313 -10.48 8.43 -22.66
CA GLN A 313 -11.08 8.37 -23.99
C GLN A 313 -9.99 8.11 -25.03
N ASN A 314 -10.28 7.23 -25.98
CA ASN A 314 -9.56 7.12 -27.24
C ASN A 314 -10.49 7.56 -28.38
N GLY A 315 -9.96 7.71 -29.60
CA GLY A 315 -10.75 8.20 -30.73
C GLY A 315 -11.99 7.34 -31.04
N ILE A 316 -11.92 6.02 -30.80
CA ILE A 316 -13.07 5.11 -30.97
C ILE A 316 -14.15 5.37 -29.92
N ASN A 317 -13.76 5.56 -28.66
CA ASN A 317 -14.68 5.80 -27.55
C ASN A 317 -15.39 7.15 -27.70
N LEU A 318 -14.71 8.18 -28.21
CA LEU A 318 -15.33 9.48 -28.52
C LEU A 318 -16.47 9.33 -29.53
N ILE A 319 -16.28 8.53 -30.59
CA ILE A 319 -17.33 8.24 -31.57
C ILE A 319 -18.52 7.52 -30.90
N ARG A 320 -18.25 6.60 -29.96
CA ARG A 320 -19.30 5.87 -29.22
C ARG A 320 -20.14 6.78 -28.32
N VAL A 321 -19.65 7.93 -27.88
CA VAL A 321 -20.46 8.84 -27.05
C VAL A 321 -21.75 9.27 -27.78
N TRP A 322 -21.71 9.40 -29.11
CA TRP A 322 -22.89 9.70 -29.92
C TRP A 322 -24.01 8.66 -29.81
N SER A 323 -23.67 7.39 -29.58
CA SER A 323 -24.66 6.33 -29.38
C SER A 323 -25.42 6.51 -28.06
N ILE A 324 -24.74 7.04 -27.04
CA ILE A 324 -25.34 7.38 -25.74
C ILE A 324 -26.29 8.57 -25.91
N TYR A 325 -25.86 9.64 -26.60
CA TYR A 325 -26.73 10.79 -26.90
C TYR A 325 -27.99 10.38 -27.67
N LEU A 326 -27.83 9.52 -28.68
CA LEU A 326 -28.95 8.99 -29.45
C LEU A 326 -29.87 8.12 -28.59
N GLY A 327 -29.33 7.29 -27.70
CA GLY A 327 -30.10 6.54 -26.70
C GLY A 327 -30.96 7.46 -25.82
N ILE A 328 -30.34 8.50 -25.25
CA ILE A 328 -31.05 9.52 -24.45
C ILE A 328 -32.21 10.12 -25.28
N ALA A 329 -31.92 10.61 -26.48
CA ALA A 329 -32.93 11.26 -27.34
C ALA A 329 -34.10 10.33 -27.69
N ILE A 330 -33.83 9.07 -28.03
CA ILE A 330 -34.87 8.09 -28.39
C ILE A 330 -35.74 7.75 -27.18
N PHE A 331 -35.15 7.40 -26.04
CA PHE A 331 -35.92 6.90 -24.90
C PHE A 331 -36.73 8.00 -24.21
N PHE A 332 -36.17 9.22 -24.08
CA PHE A 332 -36.96 10.36 -23.63
C PHE A 332 -38.01 10.77 -24.68
N GLY A 333 -37.70 10.70 -25.97
CA GLY A 333 -38.65 10.96 -27.06
C GLY A 333 -39.84 10.00 -27.05
N ILE A 334 -39.60 8.70 -26.91
CA ILE A 334 -40.65 7.66 -26.76
C ILE A 334 -41.47 7.93 -25.50
N GLY A 335 -40.83 8.23 -24.37
CA GLY A 335 -41.52 8.57 -23.14
C GLY A 335 -42.44 9.79 -23.29
N ILE A 336 -41.97 10.86 -23.95
CA ILE A 336 -42.78 12.06 -24.25
C ILE A 336 -43.94 11.71 -25.17
N ALA A 337 -43.72 10.94 -26.23
CA ALA A 337 -44.78 10.52 -27.16
C ALA A 337 -45.86 9.70 -26.43
N LEU A 338 -45.46 8.74 -25.60
CA LEU A 338 -46.37 7.95 -24.76
C LEU A 338 -47.09 8.81 -23.72
N PHE A 339 -46.44 9.83 -23.16
CA PHE A 339 -47.08 10.79 -22.25
C PHE A 339 -48.18 11.61 -22.95
N ILE A 340 -47.89 12.16 -24.14
CA ILE A 340 -48.87 12.91 -24.95
C ILE A 340 -50.02 12.00 -25.35
N TYR A 341 -49.72 10.77 -25.81
CA TYR A 341 -50.73 9.78 -26.17
C TYR A 341 -51.62 9.40 -24.98
N SER A 342 -51.02 9.13 -23.81
CA SER A 342 -51.76 8.84 -22.58
C SER A 342 -52.70 9.98 -22.17
N LYS A 343 -52.37 11.24 -22.49
CA LYS A 343 -53.21 12.40 -22.18
C LYS A 343 -54.34 12.59 -23.21
N LYS A 344 -54.10 12.33 -24.50
CA LYS A 344 -55.12 12.40 -25.56
C LYS A 344 -56.10 11.22 -25.56
N ALA A 345 -55.66 10.02 -25.22
CA ALA A 345 -56.50 8.82 -25.17
C ALA A 345 -57.64 8.91 -24.13
N TYR A 346 -57.57 9.84 -23.17
CA TYR A 346 -58.66 10.14 -22.24
C TYR A 346 -59.85 10.87 -22.88
N GLY A 347 -59.67 11.48 -24.06
CA GLY A 347 -60.72 12.24 -24.76
C GLY A 347 -61.38 11.52 -25.94
N PHE A 348 -60.86 10.35 -26.35
CA PHE A 348 -61.40 9.58 -27.46
C PHE A 348 -61.71 8.17 -26.95
N ALA A 349 -62.98 7.94 -26.58
CA ALA A 349 -63.49 6.63 -26.19
C ALA A 349 -63.53 5.70 -27.42
N LEU A 350 -62.36 5.32 -27.95
CA LEU A 350 -62.27 4.14 -28.79
C LEU A 350 -62.49 2.95 -27.88
N ASN A 351 -63.66 2.34 -28.07
CA ASN A 351 -64.12 1.11 -27.46
C ASN A 351 -63.25 -0.07 -27.93
N LEU A 352 -61.94 -0.03 -27.68
CA LEU A 352 -61.00 -1.12 -27.95
C LEU A 352 -60.88 -1.96 -26.69
N ARG A 353 -61.93 -2.75 -26.46
CA ARG A 353 -62.05 -3.77 -25.40
C ARG A 353 -61.23 -5.03 -25.70
N ASP A 354 -60.44 -5.05 -26.77
CA ASP A 354 -59.69 -6.23 -27.19
C ASP A 354 -58.26 -6.25 -26.59
N ILE A 355 -58.07 -7.10 -25.59
CA ILE A 355 -56.80 -7.37 -24.90
C ILE A 355 -55.70 -7.79 -25.90
N ARG A 356 -56.06 -8.38 -27.05
CA ARG A 356 -55.10 -8.78 -28.09
C ARG A 356 -54.45 -7.60 -28.82
N VAL A 357 -55.19 -6.51 -29.05
CA VAL A 357 -54.66 -5.34 -29.77
C VAL A 357 -53.69 -4.55 -28.89
N LYS A 358 -54.00 -4.39 -27.59
CA LYS A 358 -53.08 -3.80 -26.60
C LYS A 358 -51.79 -4.62 -26.47
N ARG A 359 -51.90 -5.94 -26.37
CA ARG A 359 -50.74 -6.85 -26.29
C ARG A 359 -49.90 -6.83 -27.56
N ARG A 360 -50.51 -6.78 -28.76
CA ARG A 360 -49.77 -6.66 -30.04
C ARG A 360 -49.06 -5.32 -30.17
N LEU A 361 -49.68 -4.20 -29.78
CA LEU A 361 -49.05 -2.88 -29.82
C LEU A 361 -47.89 -2.77 -28.82
N SER A 362 -48.04 -3.30 -27.60
CA SER A 362 -46.94 -3.39 -26.62
C SER A 362 -45.79 -4.27 -27.15
N ILE A 363 -46.09 -5.45 -27.72
CA ILE A 363 -45.05 -6.31 -28.30
C ILE A 363 -44.36 -5.62 -29.47
N ILE A 364 -45.09 -4.98 -30.40
CA ILE A 364 -44.51 -4.25 -31.52
C ILE A 364 -43.64 -3.08 -31.03
N SER A 365 -44.08 -2.35 -30.00
CA SER A 365 -43.27 -1.27 -29.42
C SER A 365 -41.99 -1.79 -28.76
N VAL A 366 -42.04 -2.93 -28.05
CA VAL A 366 -40.86 -3.59 -27.46
C VAL A 366 -39.96 -4.18 -28.54
N SER A 367 -40.52 -4.75 -29.61
CA SER A 367 -39.74 -5.25 -30.74
C SER A 367 -39.06 -4.11 -31.50
N ILE A 368 -39.73 -2.99 -31.72
CA ILE A 368 -39.13 -1.78 -32.31
C ILE A 368 -38.07 -1.19 -31.37
N LEU A 369 -38.29 -1.21 -30.06
CA LEU A 369 -37.31 -0.82 -29.04
C LEU A 369 -36.05 -1.69 -29.11
N VAL A 370 -36.22 -3.01 -29.16
CA VAL A 370 -35.13 -3.99 -29.28
C VAL A 370 -34.41 -3.82 -30.61
N ILE A 371 -35.13 -3.59 -31.71
CA ILE A 371 -34.57 -3.34 -33.05
C ILE A 371 -33.82 -2.01 -33.11
N LEU A 372 -34.25 -0.96 -32.38
CA LEU A 372 -33.52 0.31 -32.24
C LEU A 372 -32.32 0.19 -31.30
N LEU A 373 -32.38 -0.68 -30.30
CA LEU A 373 -31.29 -0.95 -29.35
C LEU A 373 -30.15 -1.75 -30.01
N ILE A 374 -30.45 -2.65 -30.94
CA ILE A 374 -29.45 -3.52 -31.59
C ILE A 374 -28.34 -2.72 -32.30
N PRO A 375 -28.61 -1.73 -33.19
CA PRO A 375 -27.55 -0.93 -33.83
C PRO A 375 -26.71 -0.09 -32.86
N ILE A 376 -27.28 0.33 -31.73
CA ILE A 376 -26.62 1.16 -30.72
C ILE A 376 -25.59 0.36 -29.92
N PHE A 377 -25.85 -0.94 -29.71
CA PHE A 377 -24.93 -1.86 -29.03
C PHE A 377 -23.97 -2.60 -29.97
N VAL A 378 -24.32 -2.77 -31.26
CA VAL A 378 -23.58 -3.64 -32.20
C VAL A 378 -22.59 -2.88 -33.11
N SER A 379 -22.71 -1.56 -33.29
CA SER A 379 -22.04 -0.87 -34.42
C SER A 379 -20.53 -0.61 -34.30
N ILE A 380 -19.88 -0.82 -33.15
CA ILE A 380 -18.42 -0.69 -33.06
C ILE A 380 -17.86 -1.79 -32.17
N PRO A 381 -17.32 -2.90 -32.73
CA PRO A 381 -16.59 -3.91 -31.97
C PRO A 381 -15.50 -3.29 -31.10
N THR A 382 -15.28 -3.80 -29.89
CA THR A 382 -14.19 -3.38 -28.98
C THR A 382 -12.80 -3.75 -29.49
N SER A 383 -12.72 -4.60 -30.52
CA SER A 383 -11.50 -5.24 -31.01
C SER A 383 -11.21 -4.89 -32.47
N ILE A 384 -11.35 -3.62 -32.87
CA ILE A 384 -10.74 -3.19 -34.14
C ILE A 384 -9.24 -3.18 -33.88
N SER A 385 -8.54 -4.24 -34.27
CA SER A 385 -7.09 -4.23 -34.33
C SER A 385 -6.69 -3.18 -35.36
N LEU A 386 -6.13 -2.06 -34.90
CA LEU A 386 -5.60 -1.02 -35.77
C LEU A 386 -4.26 -1.51 -36.32
N GLY A 387 -4.30 -2.29 -37.40
CA GLY A 387 -3.09 -2.80 -38.04
C GLY A 387 -2.26 -1.74 -38.77
N ASN A 388 -2.78 -0.52 -38.92
CA ASN A 388 -2.04 0.61 -39.50
C ASN A 388 -1.45 1.49 -38.38
N PRO A 389 -0.12 1.60 -38.26
CA PRO A 389 0.56 2.39 -37.24
C PRO A 389 0.12 3.86 -37.20
N GLU A 390 0.01 4.53 -38.34
CA GLU A 390 -0.38 5.96 -38.38
C GLU A 390 -1.80 6.20 -37.84
N VAL A 391 -2.69 5.22 -38.03
CA VAL A 391 -4.06 5.28 -37.52
C VAL A 391 -4.08 4.99 -36.03
N TRP A 392 -3.24 4.05 -35.56
CA TRP A 392 -3.07 3.77 -34.13
C TRP A 392 -2.50 4.98 -33.38
N ASP A 393 -1.46 5.61 -33.93
CA ASP A 393 -0.84 6.81 -33.34
C ASP A 393 -1.90 7.90 -33.13
N ARG A 394 -2.67 8.22 -34.17
CA ARG A 394 -3.69 9.28 -34.07
C ARG A 394 -4.86 8.93 -33.14
N ILE A 395 -5.33 7.69 -33.16
CA ILE A 395 -6.59 7.31 -32.48
C ILE A 395 -6.36 6.88 -31.04
N GLU A 396 -5.24 6.21 -30.76
CA GLU A 396 -4.90 5.69 -29.43
C GLU A 396 -3.78 6.50 -28.77
N TRP A 397 -2.66 6.75 -29.46
CA TRP A 397 -1.53 7.43 -28.84
C TRP A 397 -1.81 8.90 -28.50
N ASP A 398 -2.09 9.72 -29.51
CA ASP A 398 -2.23 11.18 -29.38
C ASP A 398 -3.41 11.58 -28.47
N VAL A 399 -4.47 10.78 -28.46
CA VAL A 399 -5.72 11.08 -27.74
C VAL A 399 -5.77 10.46 -26.35
N LYS A 400 -5.12 9.31 -26.14
CA LYS A 400 -5.22 8.54 -24.90
C LYS A 400 -3.88 8.40 -24.19
N TYR A 401 -2.93 7.71 -24.81
CA TYR A 401 -1.72 7.30 -24.09
C TYR A 401 -0.80 8.47 -23.75
N SER A 402 -0.63 9.46 -24.65
CA SER A 402 0.18 10.66 -24.39
C SER A 402 -0.30 11.41 -23.14
N GLN A 403 -1.61 11.69 -23.06
CA GLN A 403 -2.23 12.37 -21.92
C GLN A 403 -2.23 11.49 -20.66
N GLN A 404 -2.50 10.19 -20.80
CA GLN A 404 -2.44 9.23 -19.70
C GLN A 404 -1.03 9.16 -19.08
N ILE A 405 0.02 9.14 -19.90
CA ILE A 405 1.40 9.16 -19.41
C ILE A 405 1.68 10.46 -18.66
N ALA A 406 1.36 11.62 -19.24
CA ALA A 406 1.59 12.91 -18.59
C ALA A 406 0.89 13.00 -17.22
N TRP A 407 -0.42 12.75 -17.18
CA TRP A 407 -1.22 12.87 -15.95
C TRP A 407 -0.82 11.84 -14.90
N THR A 408 -0.49 10.61 -15.31
CA THR A 408 -0.08 9.56 -14.38
C THR A 408 1.28 9.87 -13.76
N ARG A 409 2.24 10.38 -14.55
CA ARG A 409 3.55 10.83 -14.05
C ARG A 409 3.43 12.01 -13.09
N GLU A 410 2.58 12.98 -13.40
CA GLU A 410 2.33 14.13 -12.53
C GLU A 410 1.62 13.73 -11.23
N ALA A 411 0.60 12.87 -11.30
CA ALA A 411 -0.07 12.36 -10.10
C ALA A 411 0.91 11.58 -9.22
N ALA A 412 1.73 10.70 -9.78
CA ALA A 412 2.73 9.95 -9.02
C ALA A 412 3.83 10.84 -8.39
N GLY A 413 4.01 12.09 -8.85
CA GLY A 413 5.04 12.99 -8.32
C GLY A 413 6.44 12.69 -8.85
N ILE A 414 6.53 11.99 -9.99
CA ILE A 414 7.79 11.73 -10.71
C ILE A 414 8.07 12.81 -11.77
N SER A 415 7.10 13.68 -12.06
CA SER A 415 7.22 14.85 -12.91
C SER A 415 6.42 16.03 -12.35
N TYR A 416 6.97 17.24 -12.42
CA TYR A 416 6.32 18.48 -11.98
C TYR A 416 6.33 19.51 -13.12
N GLY A 417 5.17 19.81 -13.70
CA GLY A 417 5.06 20.83 -14.75
C GLY A 417 5.99 20.57 -15.95
N GLY A 418 6.26 19.30 -16.26
CA GLY A 418 7.17 18.87 -17.32
C GLY A 418 8.65 18.72 -16.92
N THR A 419 9.03 19.00 -15.68
CA THR A 419 10.36 18.68 -15.13
C THR A 419 10.37 17.31 -14.49
N ASN A 420 11.34 16.45 -14.82
CA ASN A 420 11.45 15.12 -14.23
C ASN A 420 12.11 15.19 -12.86
N PHE A 421 11.48 14.57 -11.87
CA PHE A 421 12.04 14.38 -10.54
C PHE A 421 13.16 13.32 -10.55
N PHE A 422 13.01 12.31 -11.42
CA PHE A 422 14.01 11.26 -11.60
C PHE A 422 15.04 11.69 -12.64
N GLN A 423 16.31 11.72 -12.24
CA GLN A 423 17.41 12.05 -13.12
C GLN A 423 18.07 10.77 -13.64
N THR A 424 18.03 10.54 -14.95
CA THR A 424 18.70 9.39 -15.55
C THR A 424 20.18 9.69 -15.77
N LYS A 425 21.05 8.82 -15.25
CA LYS A 425 22.50 8.79 -15.48
C LYS A 425 22.88 7.50 -16.19
N ASN A 426 24.06 7.46 -16.79
CA ASN A 426 24.60 6.22 -17.34
C ASN A 426 25.10 5.30 -16.22
N ILE A 427 24.93 3.98 -16.36
CA ILE A 427 25.43 3.02 -15.37
C ILE A 427 26.95 3.11 -15.13
N ASP A 428 27.73 3.46 -16.16
CA ASP A 428 29.19 3.66 -16.06
C ASP A 428 29.55 4.83 -15.15
N ASP A 429 28.66 5.80 -14.94
CA ASP A 429 28.89 6.86 -13.97
C ASP A 429 28.94 6.33 -12.52
N TYR A 430 28.24 5.22 -12.23
CA TYR A 430 28.22 4.61 -10.90
C TYR A 430 29.54 3.90 -10.57
N THR A 431 30.33 3.50 -11.57
CA THR A 431 31.67 2.90 -11.37
C THR A 431 32.80 3.90 -11.57
N SER A 432 32.72 4.74 -12.62
CA SER A 432 33.83 5.59 -13.03
C SER A 432 34.00 6.86 -12.20
N LYS A 433 32.96 7.30 -11.48
CA LYS A 433 33.00 8.52 -10.66
C LYS A 433 33.27 8.24 -9.19
N VAL A 434 33.39 6.98 -8.77
CA VAL A 434 33.69 6.60 -7.38
C VAL A 434 34.96 7.31 -6.91
N THR A 435 34.88 7.89 -5.71
CA THR A 435 35.97 8.65 -5.08
C THR A 435 36.57 7.91 -3.87
N SER A 436 35.79 7.02 -3.27
CA SER A 436 36.16 6.20 -2.13
C SER A 436 37.05 5.04 -2.57
N SER A 437 37.97 4.63 -1.70
CA SER A 437 38.79 3.44 -1.94
C SER A 437 37.96 2.17 -1.79
N ASP A 438 38.36 1.09 -2.48
CA ASP A 438 37.70 -0.21 -2.32
C ASP A 438 37.68 -0.68 -0.86
N SER A 439 38.73 -0.39 -0.07
CA SER A 439 38.77 -0.71 1.38
C SER A 439 37.66 0.00 2.16
N GLU A 440 37.40 1.28 1.87
CA GLU A 440 36.31 2.03 2.50
C GLU A 440 34.95 1.42 2.16
N ILE A 441 34.74 1.03 0.89
CA ILE A 441 33.50 0.38 0.46
C ILE A 441 33.34 -1.00 1.13
N LEU A 442 34.40 -1.82 1.17
CA LEU A 442 34.36 -3.14 1.81
C LEU A 442 33.99 -3.07 3.29
N ASN A 443 34.39 -2.02 4.00
CA ASN A 443 34.08 -1.82 5.42
C ASN A 443 32.59 -1.49 5.68
N VAL A 444 31.87 -0.98 4.68
CA VAL A 444 30.46 -0.59 4.82
C VAL A 444 29.49 -1.57 4.16
N ILE A 445 30.00 -2.59 3.46
CA ILE A 445 29.15 -3.63 2.88
C ILE A 445 28.43 -4.41 3.98
N ARG A 446 27.09 -4.35 3.96
CA ARG A 446 26.23 -5.16 4.81
C ARG A 446 26.43 -6.66 4.53
N GLN A 447 26.94 -7.38 5.52
CA GLN A 447 27.17 -8.82 5.46
C GLN A 447 26.04 -9.65 6.06
N PHE A 448 25.27 -9.07 6.96
CA PHE A 448 24.22 -9.75 7.72
C PHE A 448 22.85 -9.21 7.32
N ASP A 449 21.94 -10.10 6.90
CA ASP A 449 20.57 -9.74 6.54
C ASP A 449 19.61 -9.68 7.74
N LYS A 450 18.38 -9.24 7.47
CA LYS A 450 17.32 -9.04 8.46
C LYS A 450 17.04 -10.32 9.25
N GLU A 451 16.84 -11.44 8.54
CA GLU A 451 16.46 -12.72 9.15
C GLU A 451 17.55 -13.25 10.08
N TYR A 452 18.81 -13.22 9.63
CA TYR A 452 19.96 -13.64 10.43
C TYR A 452 20.11 -12.77 11.69
N SER A 453 20.09 -11.45 11.50
CA SER A 453 20.31 -10.46 12.56
C SER A 453 19.21 -10.52 13.62
N GLY A 454 17.95 -10.64 13.18
CA GLY A 454 16.81 -10.81 14.06
C GLY A 454 16.92 -12.05 14.95
N LYS A 455 17.25 -13.22 14.40
CA LYS A 455 17.42 -14.46 15.21
C LYS A 455 18.53 -14.33 16.26
N ILE A 456 19.60 -13.58 15.97
CA ILE A 456 20.68 -13.32 16.92
C ILE A 456 20.21 -12.38 18.03
N MET A 457 19.59 -11.25 17.67
CA MET A 457 19.08 -10.28 18.64
C MET A 457 18.00 -10.89 19.54
N ALA A 458 17.05 -11.66 18.98
CA ALA A 458 15.97 -12.30 19.74
C ALA A 458 16.47 -13.14 20.93
N ARG A 459 17.64 -13.77 20.80
CA ARG A 459 18.25 -14.60 21.84
C ARG A 459 18.80 -13.81 23.02
N ASP A 460 19.03 -12.50 22.88
CA ASP A 460 19.50 -11.64 23.97
C ASP A 460 18.34 -11.13 24.86
N ILE A 461 17.09 -11.37 24.47
CA ILE A 461 15.93 -11.03 25.31
C ILE A 461 15.90 -11.94 26.54
N LYS A 462 15.91 -11.32 27.74
CA LYS A 462 15.95 -12.02 29.03
C LYS A 462 14.59 -12.10 29.72
N ASN A 463 13.66 -11.22 29.37
CA ASN A 463 12.37 -11.09 30.03
C ASN A 463 11.31 -11.90 29.27
N ASN A 464 10.52 -12.69 30.00
CA ASN A 464 9.52 -13.56 29.40
C ASN A 464 8.27 -12.85 28.85
N TYR A 465 8.12 -11.54 29.05
CA TYR A 465 6.99 -10.74 28.54
C TYR A 465 7.40 -9.80 27.40
N GLU A 466 8.69 -9.80 27.06
CA GLU A 466 9.27 -8.98 26.00
C GLU A 466 9.49 -9.86 24.77
N THR A 467 9.26 -9.27 23.61
CA THR A 467 9.55 -9.82 22.29
C THR A 467 10.14 -8.68 21.44
N MET A 468 10.35 -8.89 20.16
CA MET A 468 10.81 -7.83 19.25
C MET A 468 9.71 -7.39 18.31
N ALA A 469 9.73 -6.09 18.03
CA ALA A 469 9.07 -5.53 16.87
C ALA A 469 9.89 -5.82 15.61
N ASP A 470 9.51 -5.19 14.50
CA ASP A 470 10.29 -5.28 13.28
C ASP A 470 11.71 -4.71 13.48
N SER A 471 12.66 -5.21 12.68
CA SER A 471 14.04 -4.73 12.70
C SER A 471 14.35 -3.89 11.47
N ASP A 472 14.83 -2.68 11.69
CA ASP A 472 15.13 -1.70 10.65
C ASP A 472 16.61 -1.40 10.55
N ILE A 473 17.03 -0.90 9.39
CA ILE A 473 18.37 -0.38 9.18
C ILE A 473 18.47 1.06 9.67
N ILE A 474 19.16 1.31 10.78
CA ILE A 474 19.49 2.66 11.23
C ILE A 474 20.92 3.00 10.81
N PHE A 475 21.07 4.10 10.07
CA PHE A 475 22.37 4.72 9.84
C PHE A 475 22.65 5.80 10.89
N ILE A 476 23.79 5.71 11.56
CA ILE A 476 24.29 6.74 12.47
C ILE A 476 25.56 7.36 11.87
N PRO A 477 25.54 8.65 11.49
CA PRO A 477 26.69 9.31 10.86
C PRO A 477 27.99 9.15 11.67
N GLY A 478 29.02 8.62 11.01
CA GLY A 478 30.34 8.39 11.60
C GLY A 478 30.42 7.22 12.59
N LYS A 479 29.34 6.46 12.79
CA LYS A 479 29.32 5.22 13.58
C LYS A 479 29.07 3.99 12.72
N GLY A 480 28.28 4.13 11.66
CA GLY A 480 27.98 3.07 10.70
C GLY A 480 26.51 2.69 10.68
N GLU A 481 26.24 1.53 10.11
CA GLU A 481 24.92 0.98 9.88
C GLU A 481 24.60 -0.14 10.87
N TYR A 482 23.39 -0.14 11.42
CA TYR A 482 22.93 -1.12 12.41
C TYR A 482 21.55 -1.67 12.07
N TRP A 483 21.37 -2.98 12.21
CA TRP A 483 20.04 -3.57 12.38
C TRP A 483 19.57 -3.24 13.79
N VAL A 484 18.42 -2.58 13.91
CA VAL A 484 17.84 -2.18 15.18
C VAL A 484 16.43 -2.75 15.30
N ALA A 485 16.19 -3.52 16.35
CA ALA A 485 14.88 -4.06 16.68
C ALA A 485 14.39 -3.46 18.01
N PRO A 486 13.32 -2.64 18.02
CA PRO A 486 12.67 -2.21 19.24
C PRO A 486 12.13 -3.43 19.99
N LYS A 487 12.26 -3.44 21.33
CA LYS A 487 11.51 -4.42 22.11
C LYS A 487 10.03 -4.06 22.09
N THR A 488 9.17 -5.05 22.21
CA THR A 488 7.72 -4.88 22.33
C THR A 488 7.12 -5.91 23.28
N LEU A 489 5.83 -5.76 23.59
CA LEU A 489 5.11 -6.62 24.52
C LEU A 489 4.65 -7.89 23.82
N GLN A 490 4.83 -9.04 24.48
CA GLN A 490 4.38 -10.31 23.94
C GLN A 490 2.85 -10.45 24.05
N MET A 491 2.18 -10.67 22.91
CA MET A 491 0.71 -10.68 22.85
C MET A 491 0.07 -11.81 23.66
N GLU A 492 0.72 -12.97 23.73
CA GLU A 492 0.22 -14.13 24.48
C GLU A 492 0.05 -13.84 25.97
N ILE A 493 0.84 -12.93 26.54
CA ILE A 493 0.75 -12.56 27.97
C ILE A 493 -0.32 -11.50 28.20
N LEU A 494 -0.45 -10.53 27.28
CA LEU A 494 -1.44 -9.46 27.38
C LEU A 494 -2.87 -10.03 27.37
N LEU A 495 -3.15 -10.98 26.49
CA LEU A 495 -4.50 -11.52 26.27
C LEU A 495 -4.98 -12.53 27.33
N GLN A 496 -4.19 -12.78 28.37
CA GLN A 496 -4.57 -13.74 29.43
C GLN A 496 -5.56 -13.17 30.45
N ASP A 497 -5.50 -11.87 30.73
CA ASP A 497 -6.35 -11.18 31.71
C ASP A 497 -6.54 -9.73 31.26
N ASP A 498 -7.78 -9.22 31.30
CA ASP A 498 -8.12 -7.81 31.03
C ASP A 498 -7.19 -6.84 31.80
N LYS A 499 -6.69 -7.22 32.99
CA LYS A 499 -5.71 -6.41 33.73
C LYS A 499 -4.35 -6.33 33.05
N ASN A 500 -3.86 -7.43 32.48
CA ASN A 500 -2.59 -7.42 31.75
C ASN A 500 -2.70 -6.51 30.52
N GLU A 501 -3.86 -6.52 29.88
CA GLU A 501 -4.15 -5.78 28.66
C GLU A 501 -4.35 -4.27 28.89
N HIS A 502 -4.99 -3.90 30.00
CA HIS A 502 -5.55 -2.55 30.18
C HIS A 502 -5.03 -1.79 31.42
N THR A 503 -3.92 -2.24 32.05
CA THR A 503 -3.37 -1.60 33.26
C THR A 503 -1.84 -1.53 33.25
N GLU A 504 -1.25 -0.93 34.29
CA GLU A 504 0.19 -0.70 34.46
C GLU A 504 1.01 -1.97 34.77
N ILE A 505 0.45 -3.18 34.58
CA ILE A 505 1.19 -4.43 34.78
C ILE A 505 2.21 -4.65 33.65
N TYR A 506 1.80 -4.39 32.41
CA TYR A 506 2.58 -4.54 31.17
C TYR A 506 2.40 -3.30 30.28
N ASP A 507 2.82 -2.14 30.79
CA ASP A 507 2.67 -0.83 30.13
C ASP A 507 3.91 -0.40 29.32
N HIS A 508 5.06 -1.03 29.55
CA HIS A 508 6.30 -0.71 28.82
C HIS A 508 7.27 -1.89 28.73
N VAL A 509 8.29 -1.70 27.89
CA VAL A 509 9.47 -2.55 27.77
C VAL A 509 10.74 -1.69 27.90
N GLU A 510 11.88 -2.32 28.20
CA GLU A 510 13.15 -1.62 28.40
C GLU A 510 14.09 -1.80 27.21
N GLY A 511 14.18 -0.74 26.40
CA GLY A 511 15.16 -0.56 25.34
C GLY A 511 14.84 -1.21 24.00
N PHE A 512 15.87 -1.26 23.18
CA PHE A 512 15.91 -1.88 21.86
C PHE A 512 17.20 -2.70 21.75
N LEU A 513 17.26 -3.56 20.73
CA LEU A 513 18.44 -4.37 20.42
C LEU A 513 19.06 -3.85 19.12
N ALA A 514 20.39 -3.90 19.03
CA ALA A 514 21.12 -3.46 17.86
C ALA A 514 22.26 -4.43 17.51
N LEU A 515 22.48 -4.63 16.21
CA LEU A 515 23.54 -5.46 15.66
C LEU A 515 24.21 -4.70 14.51
N ASP A 516 25.54 -4.67 14.52
CA ASP A 516 26.35 -4.05 13.46
C ASP A 516 26.27 -4.87 12.17
N THR A 517 25.88 -4.23 11.07
CA THR A 517 25.56 -4.93 9.81
C THR A 517 26.79 -5.40 9.04
N SER A 518 27.98 -4.87 9.37
CA SER A 518 29.25 -5.22 8.77
C SER A 518 29.97 -6.34 9.54
N THR A 519 29.91 -6.33 10.88
CA THR A 519 30.64 -7.27 11.74
C THR A 519 29.81 -8.40 12.32
N GLY A 520 28.49 -8.24 12.42
CA GLY A 520 27.58 -9.24 12.99
C GLY A 520 27.59 -9.28 14.51
N HIS A 521 28.26 -8.32 15.16
CA HIS A 521 28.33 -8.21 16.60
C HIS A 521 27.12 -7.46 17.17
N ILE A 522 26.50 -8.04 18.21
CA ILE A 522 25.47 -7.35 19.00
C ILE A 522 26.14 -6.19 19.76
N VAL A 523 25.53 -5.02 19.69
CA VAL A 523 25.99 -3.83 20.43
C VAL A 523 25.86 -4.10 21.94
N THR A 524 26.92 -3.83 22.71
CA THR A 524 26.89 -4.05 24.15
C THR A 524 26.27 -2.86 24.88
N SER A 525 25.64 -3.06 26.04
CA SER A 525 24.96 -1.99 26.80
C SER A 525 25.85 -0.76 27.11
N GLN A 526 27.17 -0.92 27.15
CA GLN A 526 28.11 0.17 27.40
C GLN A 526 28.26 1.11 26.20
N ASP A 527 28.05 0.61 24.98
CA ASP A 527 28.29 1.34 23.73
C ASP A 527 27.04 2.07 23.23
N TYR A 528 25.84 1.74 23.73
CA TYR A 528 24.57 2.36 23.31
C TYR A 528 24.59 3.88 23.44
N MET A 529 25.16 4.39 24.53
CA MET A 529 25.23 5.83 24.77
C MET A 529 26.16 6.53 23.76
N ASP A 530 27.25 5.87 23.37
CA ASP A 530 28.24 6.42 22.44
C ASP A 530 27.80 6.34 20.98
N ILE A 531 26.96 5.36 20.64
CA ILE A 531 26.43 5.15 19.29
C ILE A 531 25.11 5.90 19.10
N PHE A 532 24.11 5.61 19.93
CA PHE A 532 22.73 6.09 19.76
C PHE A 532 22.41 7.32 20.64
N GLY A 533 23.29 7.69 21.56
CA GLY A 533 23.02 8.81 22.48
C GLY A 533 21.92 8.53 23.50
N VAL A 534 21.50 7.27 23.66
CA VAL A 534 20.47 6.81 24.61
C VAL A 534 20.92 5.53 25.30
N ALA A 535 20.46 5.29 26.52
CA ALA A 535 20.82 4.09 27.28
C ALA A 535 20.10 2.83 26.76
N SER A 536 20.73 1.66 26.88
CA SER A 536 20.14 0.38 26.42
C SER A 536 18.87 -0.04 27.17
N ASN A 537 18.56 0.56 28.31
CA ASN A 537 17.36 0.30 29.12
C ASN A 537 16.36 1.46 29.06
N TYR A 538 16.41 2.30 28.03
CA TYR A 538 15.47 3.40 27.83
C TYR A 538 14.03 2.84 27.78
N PRO A 539 13.09 3.31 28.61
CA PRO A 539 11.73 2.75 28.65
C PRO A 539 10.91 3.16 27.42
N LEU A 540 10.21 2.19 26.82
CA LEU A 540 9.30 2.36 25.69
C LEU A 540 7.87 2.09 26.15
N PHE A 541 7.07 3.14 26.34
CA PHE A 541 5.63 3.06 26.66
C PHE A 541 4.75 3.07 25.41
N PHE A 542 5.30 3.61 24.32
CA PHE A 542 4.72 3.66 22.99
C PHE A 542 5.64 2.91 22.02
N GLY A 543 5.05 2.11 21.15
CA GLY A 543 5.80 1.29 20.21
C GLY A 543 4.90 0.70 19.15
N GLU A 544 5.37 -0.35 18.51
CA GLU A 544 4.67 -1.04 17.45
C GLU A 544 4.38 -2.51 17.78
N LYS A 545 3.72 -3.18 16.84
CA LYS A 545 3.29 -4.58 17.01
C LYS A 545 4.47 -5.54 17.07
N GLU A 546 4.25 -6.68 17.75
CA GLU A 546 5.13 -7.84 17.71
C GLU A 546 5.29 -8.35 16.26
N ASP A 547 6.54 -8.60 15.85
CA ASP A 547 6.80 -9.27 14.58
C ASP A 547 6.48 -10.77 14.71
N THR A 548 5.60 -11.24 13.84
CA THR A 548 5.17 -12.63 13.74
C THR A 548 6.30 -13.63 13.55
N SER A 549 7.43 -13.19 12.99
CA SER A 549 8.63 -14.01 12.76
C SER A 549 9.31 -14.45 14.06
N TYR A 550 9.13 -13.68 15.14
CA TYR A 550 9.70 -13.96 16.46
C TYR A 550 8.66 -14.44 17.47
N SER A 551 7.39 -14.52 17.08
CA SER A 551 6.32 -14.97 17.98
C SER A 551 6.50 -16.43 18.37
N SER A 552 6.47 -16.71 19.66
CA SER A 552 6.53 -18.08 20.22
C SER A 552 5.26 -18.90 19.99
N SER A 553 4.23 -18.34 19.34
CA SER A 553 2.91 -18.94 19.25
C SER A 553 2.77 -19.93 18.08
N ASN A 554 2.14 -21.09 18.35
CA ASN A 554 1.77 -22.05 17.31
C ASN A 554 0.85 -21.36 16.28
N GLN A 555 1.29 -21.35 15.00
CA GLN A 555 0.59 -20.72 13.85
C GLN A 555 -0.90 -21.06 13.70
N ASN A 556 -1.39 -22.12 14.35
CA ASN A 556 -2.78 -22.58 14.29
C ASN A 556 -3.79 -21.72 15.10
N ASN A 557 -3.35 -20.88 16.04
CA ASN A 557 -4.24 -19.96 16.80
C ASN A 557 -4.26 -18.51 16.26
N LEU A 558 -3.39 -18.17 15.30
CA LEU A 558 -3.23 -16.81 14.75
C LEU A 558 -4.43 -16.30 13.94
N LEU A 559 -5.26 -17.19 13.37
CA LEU A 559 -6.48 -16.80 12.63
C LEU A 559 -7.57 -16.17 13.51
N ILE A 560 -7.51 -16.33 14.83
CA ILE A 560 -8.46 -15.73 15.79
C ILE A 560 -7.87 -14.46 16.44
N LEU A 561 -6.56 -14.25 16.33
CA LEU A 561 -5.79 -13.19 16.98
C LEU A 561 -5.34 -12.06 16.04
N ALA A 562 -5.67 -12.15 14.74
CA ALA A 562 -5.20 -11.22 13.71
C ALA A 562 -5.64 -9.74 13.87
N ASP A 563 -6.52 -9.45 14.84
CA ASP A 563 -7.05 -8.12 15.11
C ASP A 563 -6.49 -7.48 16.41
N TYR A 564 -5.59 -8.15 17.14
CA TYR A 564 -5.02 -7.63 18.39
C TYR A 564 -3.49 -7.51 18.29
N TYR A 565 -2.97 -6.31 18.52
CA TYR A 565 -1.53 -6.01 18.44
C TYR A 565 -1.00 -5.39 19.73
N ALA A 566 0.30 -5.53 19.96
CA ALA A 566 0.96 -4.93 21.12
C ALA A 566 0.78 -3.41 21.05
N TYR A 567 0.57 -2.77 22.21
CA TYR A 567 0.28 -1.34 22.32
C TYR A 567 -1.05 -0.84 21.69
N ASP A 568 -1.88 -1.66 21.03
CA ASP A 568 -3.18 -1.16 20.52
C ASP A 568 -4.22 -0.93 21.62
N ASN A 569 -4.02 -1.57 22.76
CA ASN A 569 -4.95 -1.49 23.87
C ASN A 569 -4.75 -0.22 24.70
N ASP A 570 -5.86 0.47 24.94
CA ASP A 570 -5.93 1.56 25.89
C ASP A 570 -5.63 1.03 27.30
N ILE A 571 -4.88 1.78 28.09
CA ILE A 571 -4.57 1.41 29.48
C ILE A 571 -5.03 2.48 30.46
N LEU A 572 -5.38 2.01 31.66
CA LEU A 572 -5.66 2.82 32.82
C LEU A 572 -4.37 3.12 33.58
N LEU A 573 -4.21 4.36 34.01
CA LEU A 573 -3.14 4.78 34.90
C LEU A 573 -3.63 4.84 36.36
N ASN A 574 -2.69 4.85 37.30
CA ASN A 574 -2.95 5.01 38.73
C ASN A 574 -3.94 3.98 39.29
N THR A 575 -3.87 2.76 38.79
CA THR A 575 -4.79 1.67 39.14
C THR A 575 -4.42 0.96 40.45
N GLY A 576 -3.13 1.02 40.81
CA GLY A 576 -2.54 0.23 41.88
C GLY A 576 -2.19 -1.21 41.47
N TRP A 577 -2.45 -1.60 40.22
CA TRP A 577 -1.95 -2.84 39.63
C TRP A 577 -0.60 -2.55 38.97
N THR A 578 0.48 -2.70 39.74
CA THR A 578 1.85 -2.51 39.24
C THR A 578 2.63 -3.82 39.21
N ARG A 579 3.69 -3.88 38.42
CA ARG A 579 4.61 -5.03 38.37
C ARG A 579 5.28 -5.28 39.74
N THR A 580 5.54 -6.55 40.07
CA THR A 580 6.33 -6.97 41.26
C THR A 580 7.81 -7.21 40.93
N THR A 581 8.30 -6.65 39.84
CA THR A 581 9.53 -7.06 39.16
C THR A 581 10.53 -5.89 39.14
N ASN A 582 11.82 -6.17 38.92
CA ASN A 582 12.95 -5.24 39.11
C ASN A 582 12.99 -4.00 38.21
N SER A 583 11.99 -3.76 37.35
CA SER A 583 11.91 -2.52 36.57
C SER A 583 11.45 -1.37 37.47
N THR A 584 12.17 -0.26 37.44
CA THR A 584 11.86 0.95 38.23
C THR A 584 11.16 2.04 37.42
N SER A 585 10.94 1.81 36.13
CA SER A 585 10.37 2.81 35.23
C SER A 585 8.85 2.88 35.41
N VAL A 586 8.34 4.09 35.60
CA VAL A 586 6.90 4.40 35.67
C VAL A 586 6.62 5.45 34.61
N TYR A 587 5.40 5.48 34.09
CA TYR A 587 5.00 6.52 33.16
C TYR A 587 5.05 7.90 33.85
N GLU A 588 5.95 8.77 33.40
CA GLU A 588 6.16 10.13 33.96
C GLU A 588 5.51 11.25 33.13
N GLY A 589 4.91 10.91 31.99
CA GLY A 589 4.22 11.86 31.12
C GLY A 589 2.86 12.28 31.66
N LEU A 590 2.28 13.33 31.06
CA LEU A 590 0.86 13.65 31.27
C LEU A 590 -0.03 12.52 30.71
N PRO A 591 -1.15 12.18 31.36
CA PRO A 591 -2.12 11.24 30.79
C PRO A 591 -2.64 11.77 29.45
N ASP A 592 -3.05 10.88 28.55
CA ASP A 592 -3.60 11.28 27.26
C ASP A 592 -5.02 11.87 27.42
N GLY A 593 -5.73 11.47 28.47
CA GLY A 593 -6.98 12.09 28.83
C GLY A 593 -7.58 11.53 30.11
N GLU A 594 -8.55 12.26 30.64
CA GLU A 594 -9.28 11.90 31.84
C GLU A 594 -10.78 11.77 31.55
N LEU A 595 -11.40 10.75 32.14
CA LEU A 595 -12.85 10.56 32.12
C LEU A 595 -13.42 10.50 33.53
N SER A 596 -14.69 10.87 33.66
CA SER A 596 -15.43 10.81 34.93
C SER A 596 -16.86 10.29 34.76
N GLY A 597 -17.48 9.88 35.87
CA GLY A 597 -18.90 9.51 35.91
C GLY A 597 -19.28 8.34 34.99
N LEU A 598 -20.38 8.50 34.24
CA LEU A 598 -20.88 7.46 33.33
C LEU A 598 -19.97 7.22 32.13
N GLU A 599 -19.19 8.22 31.73
CA GLU A 599 -18.24 8.12 30.61
C GLU A 599 -17.13 7.15 30.98
N ALA A 600 -16.45 7.40 32.11
CA ALA A 600 -15.43 6.50 32.64
C ALA A 600 -15.97 5.09 32.91
N PHE A 601 -17.16 4.99 33.52
CA PHE A 601 -17.77 3.70 33.83
C PHE A 601 -17.98 2.85 32.56
N TRP A 602 -18.65 3.39 31.54
CA TRP A 602 -18.94 2.62 30.33
C TRP A 602 -17.71 2.39 29.47
N TYR A 603 -16.74 3.31 29.49
CA TYR A 603 -15.47 3.12 28.80
C TYR A 603 -14.69 1.94 29.39
N ILE A 604 -14.49 1.92 30.71
CA ILE A 604 -13.78 0.83 31.40
C ILE A 604 -14.52 -0.50 31.25
N MET A 605 -15.86 -0.50 31.34
CA MET A 605 -16.65 -1.70 31.11
C MET A 605 -16.59 -2.19 29.66
N SER A 606 -16.22 -1.34 28.70
CA SER A 606 -15.97 -1.73 27.31
C SER A 606 -14.60 -2.34 27.08
N MET A 607 -13.64 -2.10 27.98
CA MET A 607 -12.29 -2.69 27.96
C MET A 607 -12.30 -4.12 28.52
N GLY A 608 -13.13 -4.42 29.53
CA GLY A 608 -13.21 -5.77 30.04
C GLY A 608 -14.02 -5.92 31.32
N THR A 609 -14.49 -7.14 31.61
CA THR A 609 -15.25 -7.42 32.83
C THR A 609 -14.37 -7.56 34.07
N GLY A 610 -13.08 -7.88 33.89
CA GLY A 610 -12.07 -7.96 34.94
C GLY A 610 -11.78 -6.63 35.65
N LEU A 611 -12.14 -5.51 35.02
CA LEU A 611 -11.96 -4.14 35.54
C LEU A 611 -13.19 -3.59 36.28
N SER A 612 -14.27 -4.37 36.37
CA SER A 612 -15.56 -3.93 36.95
C SER A 612 -15.46 -3.35 38.37
N THR A 613 -14.57 -3.89 39.20
CA THR A 613 -14.34 -3.36 40.57
C THR A 613 -13.74 -1.95 40.56
N PHE A 614 -12.84 -1.67 39.62
CA PHE A 614 -12.23 -0.35 39.47
C PHE A 614 -13.16 0.65 38.78
N ALA A 615 -13.96 0.18 37.82
CA ALA A 615 -15.03 0.97 37.20
C ALA A 615 -16.08 1.45 38.22
N LEU A 616 -16.37 0.63 39.25
CA LEU A 616 -17.31 0.96 40.34
C LEU A 616 -16.68 1.77 41.48
N ASN A 617 -15.35 1.94 41.49
CA ASN A 617 -14.66 2.69 42.54
C ASN A 617 -15.01 4.19 42.46
N SER A 618 -15.22 4.82 43.61
CA SER A 618 -15.67 6.20 43.79
C SER A 618 -14.66 7.30 43.43
N SER A 619 -13.48 6.97 42.90
CA SER A 619 -12.58 7.98 42.33
C SER A 619 -13.27 8.67 41.16
N PHE A 620 -13.42 9.99 41.24
CA PHE A 620 -14.20 10.75 40.26
C PHE A 620 -13.53 10.82 38.88
N GLU A 621 -12.20 10.83 38.83
CA GLU A 621 -11.41 10.95 37.60
C GLU A 621 -10.57 9.69 37.40
N LYS A 622 -10.55 9.22 36.15
CA LYS A 622 -9.80 8.04 35.70
C LYS A 622 -8.90 8.49 34.55
N GLU A 623 -7.63 8.19 34.66
CA GLU A 623 -6.59 8.59 33.70
C GLU A 623 -6.31 7.45 32.73
N PHE A 624 -6.10 7.80 31.46
CA PHE A 624 -5.90 6.84 30.38
C PHE A 624 -4.67 7.18 29.55
N LEU A 625 -4.01 6.14 29.03
CA LEU A 625 -3.23 6.21 27.81
C LEU A 625 -3.97 5.47 26.70
N ILE A 626 -4.12 6.13 25.55
CA ILE A 626 -4.88 5.60 24.41
C ILE A 626 -4.04 5.63 23.14
N ASN A 627 -4.37 4.81 22.14
CA ASN A 627 -3.57 4.71 20.91
C ASN A 627 -2.06 4.56 21.23
N ARG A 628 -1.65 3.59 22.05
CA ARG A 628 -0.22 3.45 22.40
C ARG A 628 0.61 2.97 21.20
N ASN A 629 -0.02 2.25 20.28
CA ASN A 629 0.57 1.90 19.00
C ASN A 629 0.79 3.17 18.18
N ILE A 630 2.04 3.42 17.82
CA ILE A 630 2.47 4.64 17.11
C ILE A 630 1.75 4.83 15.76
N MET A 631 1.45 3.74 15.04
CA MET A 631 0.74 3.79 13.76
C MET A 631 -0.72 4.20 13.96
N THR A 632 -1.40 3.62 14.96
CA THR A 632 -2.78 3.99 15.33
C THR A 632 -2.85 5.42 15.86
N ARG A 633 -1.84 5.86 16.64
CA ARG A 633 -1.72 7.20 17.21
C ARG A 633 -1.60 8.28 16.15
N VAL A 634 -0.75 8.08 15.15
CA VAL A 634 -0.63 9.04 14.04
C VAL A 634 -1.84 8.92 13.10
N GLY A 635 -2.32 7.70 12.83
CA GLY A 635 -3.37 7.44 11.84
C GLY A 635 -4.74 8.02 12.20
N SER A 636 -5.07 8.06 13.48
CA SER A 636 -6.38 8.53 13.94
C SER A 636 -6.58 10.05 13.87
N ILE A 637 -5.53 10.83 13.64
CA ILE A 637 -5.61 12.29 13.42
C ILE A 637 -5.39 12.72 11.97
N LEU A 638 -5.33 11.79 11.02
CA LEU A 638 -5.09 12.15 9.61
C LEU A 638 -6.35 12.66 8.89
N LEU A 639 -6.15 13.59 7.97
CA LEU A 639 -7.20 14.04 7.05
C LEU A 639 -7.43 12.99 5.95
N PRO A 640 -8.64 12.91 5.36
CA PRO A 640 -8.91 11.97 4.27
C PRO A 640 -7.94 12.16 3.11
N GLY A 641 -7.30 11.08 2.64
CA GLY A 641 -6.32 11.13 1.54
C GLY A 641 -4.87 11.31 1.98
N MET A 642 -4.61 11.30 3.27
CA MET A 642 -3.28 11.05 3.83
C MET A 642 -3.12 9.56 4.15
N GLU A 643 -1.92 9.04 3.95
CA GLU A 643 -1.54 7.65 4.23
C GLU A 643 -0.23 7.67 5.04
N ILE A 644 -0.05 6.66 5.89
CA ILE A 644 1.16 6.45 6.68
C ILE A 644 2.07 5.48 5.92
N ASP A 645 3.38 5.69 6.00
CA ASP A 645 4.35 4.70 5.55
C ASP A 645 4.36 3.47 6.47
N ASN A 646 4.36 2.27 5.89
CA ASN A 646 4.19 1.05 6.68
C ASN A 646 5.41 0.65 7.50
N ASP A 647 6.55 1.32 7.31
CA ASP A 647 7.84 1.02 7.95
C ASP A 647 8.29 2.17 8.88
N PRO A 648 7.71 2.28 10.09
CA PRO A 648 8.16 3.26 11.08
C PRO A 648 9.49 2.81 11.71
N TYR A 649 10.41 3.73 11.95
CA TYR A 649 11.74 3.40 12.48
C TYR A 649 12.15 4.30 13.64
N LEU A 650 13.12 3.84 14.43
CA LEU A 650 13.65 4.63 15.56
C LEU A 650 14.55 5.79 15.09
N ILE A 651 14.35 6.95 15.72
CA ILE A 651 15.13 8.17 15.53
C ILE A 651 15.68 8.64 16.88
N TYR A 652 16.96 8.98 16.89
CA TYR A 652 17.72 9.28 18.10
C TYR A 652 18.03 10.77 18.20
N ASN A 653 17.76 11.37 19.34
CA ASN A 653 18.23 12.72 19.63
C ASN A 653 19.43 12.64 20.59
N PRO A 654 20.67 12.75 20.08
CA PRO A 654 21.88 12.65 20.90
C PRO A 654 22.07 13.87 21.82
N VAL A 655 21.39 14.99 21.58
CA VAL A 655 21.51 16.22 22.37
C VAL A 655 20.69 16.13 23.66
N ASN A 656 19.44 15.66 23.53
CA ASN A 656 18.51 15.55 24.65
C ASN A 656 18.46 14.14 25.26
N HIS A 657 19.17 13.19 24.65
CA HIS A 657 19.14 11.77 25.01
C HIS A 657 17.72 11.19 24.99
N THR A 658 16.96 11.54 23.95
CA THR A 658 15.58 11.09 23.75
C THR A 658 15.46 10.21 22.51
N LEU A 659 14.48 9.31 22.54
CA LEU A 659 14.19 8.33 21.50
C LEU A 659 12.78 8.57 20.94
N PHE A 660 12.65 8.53 19.62
CA PHE A 660 11.40 8.72 18.90
C PHE A 660 11.17 7.58 17.91
N TYR A 661 9.91 7.34 17.55
CA TYR A 661 9.57 6.71 16.28
C TYR A 661 9.37 7.79 15.21
N GLY A 662 9.95 7.62 14.03
CA GLY A 662 9.69 8.41 12.85
C GLY A 662 8.59 7.79 12.00
N VAL A 663 7.45 8.48 11.88
CA VAL A 663 6.30 8.03 11.09
C VAL A 663 6.11 8.96 9.90
N SER A 664 6.42 8.47 8.71
CA SER A 664 6.35 9.25 7.48
C SER A 664 4.92 9.32 6.92
N LEU A 665 4.54 10.49 6.40
CA LEU A 665 3.21 10.78 5.87
C LEU A 665 3.27 11.22 4.41
N TYR A 666 2.36 10.69 3.60
CA TYR A 666 2.23 11.06 2.20
C TYR A 666 0.76 11.09 1.74
N THR A 667 0.51 11.67 0.57
CA THR A 667 -0.84 11.72 -0.01
C THR A 667 -1.19 10.46 -0.80
N HIS A 668 -2.45 10.07 -0.73
CA HIS A 668 -3.07 9.06 -1.57
C HIS A 668 -4.44 9.57 -2.01
N ILE A 669 -4.50 10.37 -3.07
CA ILE A 669 -5.77 10.90 -3.58
C ILE A 669 -6.10 10.25 -4.92
N GLN A 670 -7.09 9.36 -4.93
CA GLN A 670 -7.47 8.63 -6.13
C GLN A 670 -8.24 9.52 -7.11
N LEU A 671 -7.67 9.70 -8.31
CA LEU A 671 -8.33 10.28 -9.46
C LEU A 671 -8.61 9.23 -10.55
N SER A 672 -9.62 9.48 -11.36
CA SER A 672 -10.06 8.69 -12.51
C SER A 672 -9.88 9.50 -13.80
N SER A 673 -10.31 8.99 -14.95
CA SER A 673 -10.06 9.56 -16.29
C SER A 673 -8.76 9.02 -16.89
N TYR A 674 -7.75 9.87 -17.10
CA TYR A 674 -6.44 9.50 -17.63
C TYR A 674 -5.41 9.19 -16.53
N PHE A 675 -5.79 9.27 -15.26
CA PHE A 675 -4.93 8.88 -14.15
C PHE A 675 -4.91 7.37 -13.96
N ASN A 676 -3.71 6.80 -13.98
CA ASN A 676 -3.45 5.41 -13.60
C ASN A 676 -2.65 5.29 -12.28
N SER A 677 -2.49 6.41 -11.57
CA SER A 677 -1.87 6.50 -10.26
C SER A 677 -2.65 7.52 -9.40
N PRO A 678 -2.79 7.31 -8.08
CA PRO A 678 -3.21 8.34 -7.15
C PRO A 678 -2.24 9.53 -7.13
N ILE A 679 -2.69 10.66 -6.56
CA ILE A 679 -1.78 11.78 -6.27
C ILE A 679 -0.93 11.40 -5.06
N HIS A 680 0.37 11.25 -5.29
CA HIS A 680 1.38 10.85 -4.32
C HIS A 680 2.38 11.98 -4.07
N ARG A 681 2.41 12.50 -2.83
CA ARG A 681 3.31 13.56 -2.38
C ARG A 681 3.80 13.27 -0.98
N PHE A 682 5.11 13.33 -0.76
CA PHE A 682 5.66 13.25 0.58
C PHE A 682 5.36 14.55 1.35
N LEU A 683 4.60 14.43 2.44
CA LEU A 683 4.19 15.57 3.26
C LEU A 683 5.22 15.90 4.34
N GLY A 684 5.74 14.87 5.02
CA GLY A 684 6.67 15.04 6.12
C GLY A 684 6.67 13.86 7.09
N THR A 685 7.39 13.98 8.19
CA THR A 685 7.56 12.93 9.19
C THR A 685 7.08 13.41 10.56
N VAL A 686 6.32 12.56 11.26
CA VAL A 686 5.87 12.80 12.63
C VAL A 686 6.76 12.00 13.57
N LEU A 687 7.39 12.68 14.53
CA LEU A 687 8.12 12.04 15.61
C LEU A 687 7.18 11.75 16.76
N VAL A 688 7.11 10.49 17.18
CA VAL A 688 6.38 10.04 18.37
C VAL A 688 7.38 9.75 19.48
N ASP A 689 7.32 10.49 20.59
CA ASP A 689 8.18 10.24 21.75
C ASP A 689 7.80 8.89 22.39
N VAL A 690 8.75 7.97 22.49
CA VAL A 690 8.47 6.61 22.98
C VAL A 690 8.18 6.54 24.48
N LYS A 691 8.55 7.58 25.24
CA LYS A 691 8.27 7.69 26.68
C LYS A 691 6.96 8.41 26.94
N THR A 692 6.72 9.55 26.29
CA THR A 692 5.63 10.46 26.64
C THR A 692 4.45 10.39 25.67
N GLY A 693 4.66 9.88 24.45
CA GLY A 693 3.67 9.82 23.39
C GLY A 693 3.41 11.15 22.70
N GLU A 694 4.22 12.18 22.96
CA GLU A 694 4.12 13.48 22.30
C GLU A 694 4.41 13.37 20.80
N LEU A 695 3.68 14.16 20.00
CA LEU A 695 3.76 14.17 18.54
C LEU A 695 4.38 15.47 18.06
N THR A 696 5.52 15.38 17.38
CA THR A 696 6.16 16.53 16.74
C THR A 696 6.18 16.36 15.22
N TRP A 697 5.65 17.34 14.49
CA TRP A 697 5.45 17.27 13.04
C TRP A 697 6.57 18.01 12.31
N TYR A 698 7.27 17.35 11.38
CA TYR A 698 8.31 17.97 10.54
C TYR A 698 7.96 17.90 9.07
N LYS A 699 8.03 19.04 8.36
CA LYS A 699 7.79 19.10 6.91
C LYS A 699 8.83 18.27 6.17
N ASN A 700 8.47 17.78 4.98
CA ASN A 700 9.42 17.24 4.02
C ASN A 700 10.60 18.23 3.80
N PRO A 701 11.88 17.85 4.02
CA PRO A 701 13.04 18.72 3.83
C PRO A 701 13.13 19.34 2.42
N SER A 702 12.69 18.59 1.41
CA SER A 702 12.84 18.95 -0.02
C SER A 702 11.60 19.65 -0.59
N ALA A 703 10.66 19.99 0.29
CA ALA A 703 9.36 20.60 0.00
C ALA A 703 9.41 21.93 -0.76
N PHE A 704 10.32 22.83 -0.38
CA PHE A 704 10.15 24.26 -0.64
C PHE A 704 10.17 24.63 -2.13
N ASP A 705 10.96 23.92 -2.95
CA ASP A 705 11.05 24.15 -4.40
C ASP A 705 10.02 23.35 -5.21
N LEU A 706 9.54 22.22 -4.67
CA LEU A 706 8.60 21.31 -5.34
C LEU A 706 7.15 21.81 -5.31
N VAL A 707 6.71 22.45 -4.22
CA VAL A 707 5.28 22.78 -4.02
C VAL A 707 4.79 23.96 -4.83
N ASN A 708 5.64 24.96 -5.00
CA ASN A 708 5.25 26.13 -5.77
C ASN A 708 5.11 25.83 -7.27
N ASN A 709 5.74 24.75 -7.74
CA ASN A 709 5.77 24.34 -9.15
C ASN A 709 4.84 23.15 -9.45
N ASP A 710 4.21 22.53 -8.44
CA ASP A 710 3.30 21.40 -8.65
C ASP A 710 1.94 21.87 -9.23
N PRO A 711 1.53 21.43 -10.43
CA PRO A 711 0.24 21.78 -11.02
C PRO A 711 -0.96 21.31 -10.17
N LEU A 712 -0.78 20.29 -9.33
CA LEU A 712 -1.82 19.70 -8.49
C LEU A 712 -1.84 20.27 -7.06
N GLN A 713 -1.00 21.27 -6.74
CA GLN A 713 -0.87 21.80 -5.37
C GLN A 713 -2.22 22.18 -4.73
N ASN A 714 -3.17 22.73 -5.51
CA ASN A 714 -4.46 23.18 -4.99
C ASN A 714 -5.33 22.03 -4.42
N ILE A 715 -5.01 20.78 -4.77
CA ILE A 715 -5.72 19.58 -4.30
C ILE A 715 -5.23 19.12 -2.92
N TRP A 716 -3.95 19.35 -2.60
CA TRP A 716 -3.32 18.74 -1.43
C TRP A 716 -2.65 19.73 -0.46
N LYS A 717 -2.44 20.99 -0.86
CA LYS A 717 -1.76 22.04 -0.06
C LYS A 717 -2.33 22.27 1.33
N MET A 718 -3.61 21.98 1.54
CA MET A 718 -4.26 22.07 2.85
C MET A 718 -3.62 21.13 3.89
N TYR A 719 -3.00 20.02 3.50
CA TYR A 719 -2.30 19.15 4.46
C TYR A 719 -1.06 19.81 5.08
N TRP A 720 -0.57 20.90 4.49
CA TRP A 720 0.51 21.75 5.02
C TRP A 720 0.03 23.05 5.66
N ASP A 721 -1.29 23.21 5.83
CA ASP A 721 -1.83 24.36 6.55
C ASP A 721 -1.44 24.29 8.02
N GLU A 722 -0.66 25.28 8.48
CA GLU A 722 -0.19 25.39 9.86
C GLU A 722 -1.33 25.63 10.87
N ASP A 723 -2.50 26.08 10.41
CA ASP A 723 -3.71 26.15 11.23
C ASP A 723 -4.26 24.76 11.57
N ILE A 724 -3.87 23.72 10.82
CA ILE A 724 -4.36 22.34 10.98
C ILE A 724 -3.31 21.47 11.65
N TYR A 725 -2.08 21.47 11.13
CA TYR A 725 -0.96 20.69 11.67
C TYR A 725 0.22 21.60 12.01
N PRO A 726 0.81 21.51 13.21
CA PRO A 726 1.88 22.40 13.67
C PRO A 726 3.24 21.97 13.10
N TRP A 727 3.37 22.03 11.79
CA TRP A 727 4.55 21.62 11.05
C TRP A 727 5.79 22.48 11.36
N LYS A 728 6.90 21.84 11.75
CA LYS A 728 8.23 22.43 11.93
C LYS A 728 9.12 22.19 10.71
N ASN A 729 10.18 22.98 10.57
CA ASN A 729 11.19 22.75 9.54
C ASN A 729 12.30 21.83 10.09
N PRO A 730 12.58 20.67 9.46
CA PRO A 730 13.66 19.80 9.91
C PRO A 730 15.04 20.47 9.88
N ALA A 731 15.24 21.52 9.09
CA ALA A 731 16.48 22.30 9.08
C ALA A 731 16.77 23.01 10.43
N ASP A 732 15.76 23.21 11.28
CA ASP A 732 15.93 23.80 12.61
C ASP A 732 16.56 22.80 13.61
N ASP A 733 16.55 21.50 13.28
CA ASP A 733 17.03 20.39 14.09
C ASP A 733 18.03 19.52 13.29
N PRO A 734 19.31 19.93 13.15
CA PRO A 734 20.27 19.27 12.26
C PRO A 734 20.51 17.78 12.56
N TRP A 735 20.32 17.36 13.82
CA TRP A 735 20.44 15.96 14.24
C TRP A 735 19.39 15.04 13.59
N LEU A 736 18.26 15.61 13.14
CA LEU A 736 17.16 14.87 12.53
C LEU A 736 17.41 14.60 11.05
N LEU A 737 17.93 15.59 10.30
CA LEU A 737 18.05 15.52 8.83
C LEU A 737 18.88 14.32 8.38
N SER A 738 19.95 13.99 9.11
CA SER A 738 20.83 12.85 8.78
C SER A 738 20.21 11.47 9.08
N GLN A 739 19.09 11.43 9.78
CA GLN A 739 18.39 10.19 10.16
C GLN A 739 17.07 10.00 9.41
N LEU A 740 16.57 11.05 8.74
CA LEU A 740 15.34 10.94 7.96
C LEU A 740 15.56 10.05 6.73
N ARG A 741 14.60 9.15 6.51
CA ARG A 741 14.48 8.35 5.30
C ARG A 741 13.33 8.83 4.43
N TYR A 742 13.50 8.74 3.12
CA TYR A 742 12.38 8.92 2.22
C TYR A 742 11.41 7.74 2.41
N PRO A 743 10.08 7.96 2.43
CA PRO A 743 9.14 6.89 2.76
C PRO A 743 9.19 5.77 1.72
N GLU A 744 9.45 4.56 2.16
CA GLU A 744 9.67 3.39 1.30
C GLU A 744 8.42 3.06 0.50
N THR A 745 7.28 2.94 1.18
CA THR A 745 6.00 2.58 0.54
C THR A 745 5.62 3.63 -0.51
N LEU A 746 5.92 4.90 -0.26
CA LEU A 746 5.70 5.97 -1.24
C LEU A 746 6.62 5.79 -2.44
N TRP A 747 7.91 5.57 -2.21
CA TRP A 747 8.89 5.45 -3.30
C TRP A 747 8.61 4.24 -4.18
N GLU A 748 8.28 3.09 -3.61
CA GLU A 748 7.85 1.90 -4.34
C GLU A 748 6.63 2.19 -5.23
N LYS A 749 5.61 2.90 -4.70
CA LYS A 749 4.45 3.33 -5.48
C LYS A 749 4.88 4.23 -6.64
N GLN A 750 5.82 5.15 -6.44
CA GLN A 750 6.36 6.03 -7.49
C GLN A 750 7.15 5.26 -8.55
N LEU A 751 8.03 4.36 -8.14
CA LEU A 751 8.81 3.49 -9.02
C LEU A 751 7.91 2.56 -9.84
N SER A 752 6.88 1.98 -9.23
CA SER A 752 5.91 1.10 -9.92
C SER A 752 5.22 1.81 -11.09
N VAL A 753 5.05 3.12 -11.01
CA VAL A 753 4.54 3.95 -12.09
C VAL A 753 5.64 4.19 -13.11
N ASP A 754 6.83 4.58 -12.68
CA ASP A 754 7.92 4.89 -13.61
C ASP A 754 8.33 3.67 -14.45
N TYR A 755 8.24 2.43 -13.93
CA TYR A 755 8.53 1.17 -14.67
C TYR A 755 7.82 1.04 -16.02
N PHE A 756 6.67 1.70 -16.19
CA PHE A 756 5.91 1.70 -17.45
C PHE A 756 5.84 3.09 -18.07
N TYR A 757 5.58 4.11 -17.24
CA TYR A 757 5.24 5.46 -17.72
C TYR A 757 6.47 6.34 -17.98
N HIS A 758 7.70 5.84 -17.85
CA HIS A 758 8.88 6.50 -18.40
C HIS A 758 8.93 6.45 -19.93
N VAL A 759 8.28 5.45 -20.56
CA VAL A 759 8.27 5.28 -22.01
C VAL A 759 7.32 6.28 -22.67
N GLN A 760 7.89 7.18 -23.47
CA GLN A 760 7.16 8.22 -24.18
C GLN A 760 7.25 8.11 -25.72
N ASP A 761 7.88 7.07 -26.28
CA ASP A 761 7.84 6.80 -27.72
C ASP A 761 6.70 5.81 -28.04
N PRO A 762 5.78 6.14 -28.98
CA PRO A 762 4.63 5.29 -29.33
C PRO A 762 5.03 3.89 -29.81
N ARG A 763 6.16 3.77 -30.51
CA ARG A 763 6.62 2.50 -31.06
C ARG A 763 7.12 1.59 -29.96
N ILE A 764 7.90 2.14 -29.02
CA ILE A 764 8.43 1.43 -27.85
C ILE A 764 7.28 1.02 -26.91
N TRP A 765 6.30 1.89 -26.71
CA TRP A 765 5.12 1.58 -25.92
C TRP A 765 4.29 0.45 -26.53
N ASN A 766 4.07 0.47 -27.84
CA ASN A 766 3.29 -0.55 -28.53
C ASN A 766 4.02 -1.91 -28.58
N SER A 767 5.35 -1.91 -28.76
CA SER A 767 6.17 -3.13 -28.66
C SER A 767 6.35 -3.61 -27.22
N GLN A 768 6.19 -2.73 -26.23
CA GLN A 768 6.48 -2.96 -24.81
C GLN A 768 7.93 -3.42 -24.59
N SER A 769 8.86 -2.89 -25.38
CA SER A 769 10.25 -3.34 -25.37
C SER A 769 11.10 -2.72 -24.26
N ASP A 770 10.66 -1.60 -23.67
CA ASP A 770 11.40 -0.86 -22.63
C ASP A 770 10.58 -0.73 -21.34
N PHE A 771 9.82 -1.77 -20.98
CA PHE A 771 9.13 -1.80 -19.68
C PHE A 771 9.95 -2.55 -18.66
N PHE A 772 9.90 -2.09 -17.42
CA PHE A 772 10.67 -2.68 -16.32
C PHE A 772 9.79 -3.59 -15.45
N LYS A 773 10.45 -4.47 -14.70
CA LYS A 773 9.88 -5.27 -13.62
C LYS A 773 10.89 -5.35 -12.48
N LEU A 774 10.39 -5.64 -11.28
CA LEU A 774 11.24 -6.00 -10.15
C LEU A 774 11.85 -7.40 -10.39
N PRO A 775 13.14 -7.61 -10.08
CA PRO A 775 13.69 -8.95 -9.94
C PRO A 775 12.91 -9.76 -8.89
N GLU A 776 12.82 -11.07 -9.08
CA GLU A 776 12.15 -11.95 -8.10
C GLU A 776 12.88 -11.89 -6.75
N GLY A 777 12.14 -11.56 -5.67
CA GLY A 777 12.69 -11.42 -4.32
C GLY A 777 13.51 -10.14 -4.10
N ALA A 778 13.46 -9.17 -5.00
CA ALA A 778 14.06 -7.86 -4.78
C ALA A 778 13.14 -6.95 -3.97
N ASP A 779 13.75 -6.17 -3.09
CA ASP A 779 13.14 -5.17 -2.22
C ASP A 779 13.91 -3.85 -2.32
N VAL A 780 13.45 -2.80 -1.67
CA VAL A 780 14.23 -1.57 -1.49
C VAL A 780 15.34 -1.85 -0.47
N PHE A 781 16.60 -1.71 -0.90
CA PHE A 781 17.74 -1.85 -0.01
C PHE A 781 18.31 -0.48 0.33
N TYR A 782 18.16 -0.06 1.58
CA TYR A 782 19.02 1.01 2.09
C TYR A 782 20.44 0.47 2.22
N ILE A 783 21.46 1.16 1.73
CA ILE A 783 22.89 0.79 1.83
C ILE A 783 23.75 2.05 1.86
N GLU A 784 24.99 1.94 2.32
CA GLU A 784 26.00 2.98 2.18
C GLU A 784 26.87 2.72 0.94
N THR A 785 26.86 3.62 -0.04
CA THR A 785 27.63 3.46 -1.30
C THR A 785 28.15 4.81 -1.80
N ASP A 786 29.08 4.81 -2.76
CA ASP A 786 29.61 6.03 -3.36
C ASP A 786 28.94 6.34 -4.70
N LEU A 787 28.32 7.52 -4.79
CA LEU A 787 27.68 8.03 -6.01
C LEU A 787 28.56 9.01 -6.81
N GLY A 788 29.80 9.21 -6.37
CA GLY A 788 30.82 10.09 -6.91
C GLY A 788 31.14 11.33 -6.07
N GLU A 789 30.57 11.41 -4.86
CA GLU A 789 30.76 12.50 -3.89
C GLU A 789 31.22 11.96 -2.52
N GLY A 790 31.64 10.70 -2.46
CA GLY A 790 31.96 9.97 -1.23
C GLY A 790 30.83 9.03 -0.81
N LEU A 791 31.04 8.31 0.29
CA LEU A 791 30.05 7.41 0.86
C LEU A 791 28.79 8.17 1.32
N GLU A 792 27.64 7.69 0.86
CA GLU A 792 26.32 8.23 1.17
C GLU A 792 25.35 7.09 1.50
N PHE A 793 24.51 7.27 2.51
CA PHE A 793 23.44 6.34 2.85
C PHE A 793 22.21 6.56 1.96
N VAL A 794 21.88 5.58 1.14
CA VAL A 794 20.90 5.71 0.05
C VAL A 794 19.96 4.52 -0.02
N GLY A 795 18.73 4.73 -0.49
CA GLY A 795 17.82 3.64 -0.84
C GLY A 795 18.06 3.20 -2.28
N VAL A 796 18.16 1.89 -2.53
CA VAL A 796 18.49 1.31 -3.84
C VAL A 796 17.43 0.30 -4.26
N GLN A 797 16.96 0.42 -5.51
CA GLN A 797 16.04 -0.52 -6.13
C GLN A 797 16.58 -0.99 -7.49
N LEU A 798 16.86 -2.29 -7.60
CA LEU A 798 17.25 -2.92 -8.85
C LEU A 798 16.03 -3.20 -9.74
N VAL A 799 16.21 -3.09 -11.07
CA VAL A 799 15.15 -3.35 -12.05
C VAL A 799 15.66 -4.15 -13.25
N GLU A 800 14.79 -5.00 -13.80
CA GLU A 800 15.04 -5.82 -14.98
C GLU A 800 14.05 -5.51 -16.11
N TYR A 801 14.38 -5.90 -17.34
CA TYR A 801 13.45 -5.80 -18.47
C TYR A 801 12.29 -6.78 -18.33
N ASN A 802 11.06 -6.30 -18.58
CA ASN A 802 9.84 -7.09 -18.39
C ASN A 802 9.72 -8.26 -19.38
N ARG A 803 10.07 -8.04 -20.66
CA ARG A 803 9.87 -9.01 -21.75
C ARG A 803 11.12 -9.81 -22.14
N GLU A 804 12.23 -9.64 -21.46
CA GLU A 804 13.41 -10.45 -21.77
C GLU A 804 13.32 -11.85 -21.17
N GLU A 805 13.67 -12.86 -21.98
CA GLU A 805 13.80 -14.25 -21.52
C GLU A 805 15.02 -14.43 -20.60
N SER A 806 16.08 -13.64 -20.83
CA SER A 806 17.21 -13.48 -19.93
C SER A 806 16.88 -12.38 -18.92
N LEU A 807 16.87 -12.70 -17.62
CA LEU A 807 16.68 -11.76 -16.50
C LEU A 807 17.83 -10.72 -16.45
N LYS A 808 17.90 -9.83 -17.44
CA LYS A 808 18.95 -8.81 -17.53
C LYS A 808 18.57 -7.61 -16.69
N LEU A 809 19.57 -7.11 -15.98
CA LEU A 809 19.45 -5.87 -15.20
C LEU A 809 19.40 -4.69 -16.16
N THR A 810 18.39 -3.85 -16.03
CA THR A 810 18.26 -2.60 -16.80
C THR A 810 18.99 -1.44 -16.12
N GLY A 811 19.12 -1.49 -14.80
CA GLY A 811 19.77 -0.45 -14.02
C GLY A 811 19.40 -0.51 -12.55
N LEU A 812 19.77 0.54 -11.82
CA LEU A 812 19.37 0.75 -10.43
C LEU A 812 18.80 2.16 -10.22
N TYR A 813 17.68 2.24 -9.51
CA TYR A 813 17.20 3.49 -8.94
C TYR A 813 17.86 3.70 -7.58
N VAL A 814 18.25 4.94 -7.31
CA VAL A 814 18.85 5.37 -6.05
C VAL A 814 18.11 6.59 -5.55
N ILE A 815 17.64 6.56 -4.31
CA ILE A 815 17.10 7.72 -3.60
C ILE A 815 18.07 8.17 -2.52
N ARG A 816 18.42 9.46 -2.58
CA ARG A 816 19.41 10.10 -1.72
C ARG A 816 18.80 10.60 -0.41
N HIS A 817 19.62 10.69 0.63
CA HIS A 817 19.22 11.15 1.97
C HIS A 817 20.15 12.28 2.45
N GLY A 818 19.95 12.74 3.69
CA GLY A 818 20.79 13.80 4.26
C GLY A 818 20.67 15.13 3.51
N GLU A 819 21.77 15.65 2.97
CA GLU A 819 21.80 16.93 2.25
C GLU A 819 21.05 16.88 0.90
N HIS A 820 20.96 15.71 0.28
CA HIS A 820 20.31 15.48 -1.01
C HIS A 820 18.95 14.77 -0.87
N PHE A 821 18.30 14.96 0.27
CA PHE A 821 17.11 14.21 0.65
C PHE A 821 16.06 14.15 -0.48
N GLY A 822 15.63 12.94 -0.84
CA GLY A 822 14.60 12.70 -1.85
C GLY A 822 15.04 12.82 -3.30
N GLU A 823 16.25 13.31 -3.61
CA GLU A 823 16.75 13.29 -4.99
C GLU A 823 16.84 11.85 -5.50
N THR A 824 16.17 11.54 -6.61
CA THR A 824 16.19 10.19 -7.20
C THR A 824 17.03 10.17 -8.47
N LEU A 825 18.03 9.28 -8.49
CA LEU A 825 18.89 9.00 -9.64
C LEU A 825 18.52 7.63 -10.22
N PHE A 826 18.48 7.52 -11.54
CA PHE A 826 18.36 6.23 -12.23
C PHE A 826 19.62 5.96 -13.04
N PHE A 827 20.46 5.05 -12.57
CA PHE A 827 21.64 4.59 -13.30
C PHE A 827 21.22 3.51 -14.29
N ARG A 828 21.10 3.91 -15.57
CA ARG A 828 20.56 3.07 -16.64
C ARG A 828 21.67 2.45 -17.48
N ALA A 829 21.55 1.15 -17.73
CA ALA A 829 22.38 0.40 -18.66
C ALA A 829 22.07 0.79 -20.11
N GLN A 830 23.09 0.89 -20.97
CA GLN A 830 22.90 1.07 -22.41
C GLN A 830 22.48 -0.24 -23.07
N ASP A 831 21.91 -0.18 -24.29
CA ASP A 831 21.46 -1.35 -25.06
C ASP A 831 22.58 -2.40 -25.32
N LEU A 832 23.85 -1.99 -25.21
CA LEU A 832 25.02 -2.85 -25.37
C LEU A 832 25.51 -3.49 -24.06
N ASP A 833 25.07 -2.97 -22.91
CA ASP A 833 25.53 -3.40 -21.60
C ASP A 833 24.77 -4.67 -21.21
N ASN A 834 25.42 -5.83 -21.32
CA ASN A 834 24.82 -7.11 -20.99
C ASN A 834 24.90 -7.39 -19.48
N LEU A 835 24.27 -6.54 -18.67
CA LEU A 835 24.25 -6.69 -17.22
C LEU A 835 23.36 -7.85 -16.79
N ILE A 836 23.88 -8.71 -15.92
CA ILE A 836 23.11 -9.80 -15.32
C ILE A 836 22.26 -9.29 -14.16
N GLY A 837 21.04 -9.83 -14.02
CA GLY A 837 20.20 -9.60 -12.85
C GLY A 837 20.69 -10.34 -11.59
N PRO A 838 20.19 -9.96 -10.40
CA PRO A 838 20.64 -10.53 -9.12
C PRO A 838 20.41 -12.04 -9.02
N ASN A 839 19.33 -12.58 -9.59
CA ASN A 839 19.08 -14.02 -9.59
C ASN A 839 20.08 -14.78 -10.48
N THR A 840 20.46 -14.19 -11.62
CA THR A 840 21.51 -14.77 -12.47
C THR A 840 22.86 -14.76 -11.74
N ALA A 841 23.15 -13.72 -10.95
CA ALA A 841 24.37 -13.67 -10.14
C ALA A 841 24.37 -14.76 -9.04
N LYS A 842 23.24 -14.99 -8.36
CA LYS A 842 23.09 -16.10 -7.39
C LYS A 842 23.31 -17.47 -8.03
N ASP A 843 22.73 -17.69 -9.22
CA ASP A 843 22.88 -18.95 -9.96
C ASP A 843 24.32 -19.19 -10.42
N GLU A 844 25.02 -18.13 -10.84
CA GLU A 844 26.43 -18.20 -11.22
C GLU A 844 27.29 -18.54 -9.99
N LEU A 845 27.07 -17.88 -8.85
CA LEU A 845 27.75 -18.20 -7.60
C LEU A 845 27.54 -19.65 -7.19
N ARG A 846 26.29 -20.13 -7.23
CA ARG A 846 25.96 -21.53 -6.94
C ARG A 846 26.69 -22.49 -7.88
N THR A 847 26.80 -22.14 -9.15
CA THR A 847 27.46 -22.97 -10.16
C THR A 847 28.97 -23.03 -9.94
N GLN A 848 29.63 -21.88 -9.76
CA GLN A 848 31.09 -21.79 -9.61
C GLN A 848 31.58 -22.33 -8.26
N ALA A 849 30.80 -22.17 -7.19
CA ALA A 849 31.11 -22.67 -5.85
C ALA A 849 30.38 -23.99 -5.51
N THR A 850 29.94 -24.77 -6.51
CA THR A 850 29.12 -25.98 -6.28
C THR A 850 29.74 -26.94 -5.26
N GLN A 851 31.05 -27.17 -5.33
CA GLN A 851 31.73 -28.12 -4.44
C GLN A 851 31.69 -27.65 -2.98
N GLU A 852 32.01 -26.38 -2.71
CA GLU A 852 32.01 -25.81 -1.36
C GLU A 852 30.60 -25.65 -0.81
N ILE A 853 29.67 -25.11 -1.62
CA ILE A 853 28.27 -24.92 -1.23
C ILE A 853 27.61 -26.26 -0.91
N SER A 854 27.93 -27.35 -1.62
CA SER A 854 27.38 -28.68 -1.33
C SER A 854 27.78 -29.24 0.04
N LEU A 855 28.82 -28.69 0.68
CA LEU A 855 29.26 -29.05 2.03
C LEU A 855 28.48 -28.28 3.11
N ILE A 856 27.75 -27.23 2.73
CA ILE A 856 26.97 -26.38 3.62
C ILE A 856 25.62 -27.04 3.88
N ALA A 857 25.29 -27.27 5.16
CA ALA A 857 24.00 -27.83 5.53
C ALA A 857 22.88 -26.79 5.31
N ASN A 858 21.89 -27.14 4.48
CA ASN A 858 20.76 -26.29 4.06
C ASN A 858 21.20 -24.84 3.78
N GLU A 859 21.86 -24.64 2.64
CA GLU A 859 22.40 -23.34 2.28
C GLU A 859 21.28 -22.31 2.03
N ARG A 860 21.51 -21.07 2.46
CA ARG A 860 20.68 -19.91 2.11
C ARG A 860 21.55 -18.76 1.65
N PHE A 861 21.18 -18.13 0.54
CA PHE A 861 21.77 -16.86 0.12
C PHE A 861 20.98 -15.71 0.73
N GLY A 862 21.69 -14.73 1.31
CA GLY A 862 21.07 -13.51 1.83
C GLY A 862 20.77 -12.47 0.76
N ASN A 863 20.73 -11.21 1.21
CA ASN A 863 20.52 -10.05 0.35
C ASN A 863 21.61 -9.94 -0.72
N THR A 864 21.20 -9.70 -1.97
CA THR A 864 22.12 -9.51 -3.10
C THR A 864 22.24 -8.03 -3.39
N LEU A 865 23.36 -7.46 -2.98
CA LEU A 865 23.61 -6.01 -3.02
C LEU A 865 24.61 -5.69 -4.14
N LEU A 866 24.44 -4.57 -4.83
CA LEU A 866 25.26 -4.20 -5.99
C LEU A 866 26.15 -2.99 -5.65
N TYR A 867 27.47 -3.20 -5.65
CA TYR A 867 28.46 -2.18 -5.30
C TYR A 867 29.44 -1.92 -6.45
N PRO A 868 29.92 -0.68 -6.59
CA PRO A 868 31.05 -0.39 -7.45
C PRO A 868 32.33 -0.79 -6.72
N LEU A 869 33.03 -1.81 -7.23
CA LEU A 869 34.25 -2.36 -6.64
C LEU A 869 35.26 -2.65 -7.75
N ALA A 870 36.53 -2.36 -7.48
CA ALA A 870 37.65 -2.67 -8.37
C ALA A 870 37.44 -2.18 -9.81
N GLY A 871 36.88 -0.98 -9.97
CA GLY A 871 36.60 -0.35 -11.26
C GLY A 871 35.46 -0.97 -12.07
N SER A 872 34.66 -1.87 -11.48
CA SER A 872 33.49 -2.49 -12.12
C SER A 872 32.31 -2.60 -11.14
N LEU A 873 31.23 -3.28 -11.55
CA LEU A 873 30.07 -3.55 -10.68
C LEU A 873 30.08 -5.00 -10.22
N TYR A 874 29.99 -5.20 -8.91
CA TYR A 874 29.96 -6.51 -8.29
C TYR A 874 28.73 -6.69 -7.39
N TYR A 875 28.07 -7.83 -7.56
CA TYR A 875 27.09 -8.31 -6.62
C TYR A 875 27.78 -8.94 -5.41
N TYR A 876 27.52 -8.41 -4.23
CA TYR A 876 27.83 -9.03 -2.96
C TYR A 876 26.70 -9.96 -2.53
N ILE A 877 27.02 -11.21 -2.23
CA ILE A 877 26.06 -12.26 -1.85
C ILE A 877 26.58 -13.00 -0.61
N PRO A 878 25.99 -12.82 0.58
CA PRO A 878 26.35 -13.60 1.76
C PRO A 878 25.73 -15.00 1.72
N ILE A 879 26.45 -15.98 2.27
CA ILE A 879 26.07 -17.39 2.32
C ILE A 879 25.91 -17.82 3.78
N TYR A 880 24.73 -18.32 4.12
CA TYR A 880 24.39 -18.84 5.44
C TYR A 880 24.13 -20.35 5.40
N SER A 881 24.37 -21.02 6.53
CA SER A 881 23.94 -22.39 6.79
C SER A 881 22.80 -22.40 7.78
N GLN A 882 21.76 -23.20 7.50
CA GLN A 882 20.61 -23.35 8.38
C GLN A 882 20.53 -24.77 8.98
N THR A 883 20.62 -24.86 10.31
CA THR A 883 20.50 -26.12 11.06
C THR A 883 19.46 -25.97 12.17
N GLY A 884 18.22 -26.39 11.90
CA GLY A 884 17.09 -26.16 12.81
C GLY A 884 16.81 -24.66 12.96
N ASP A 885 16.70 -24.17 14.20
CA ASP A 885 16.53 -22.74 14.51
C ASP A 885 17.87 -21.96 14.54
N TYR A 886 18.98 -22.62 14.18
CA TYR A 886 20.31 -22.01 14.14
C TYR A 886 20.70 -21.64 12.73
N GLU A 887 21.24 -20.45 12.60
CA GLU A 887 21.81 -19.95 11.36
C GLU A 887 23.22 -19.45 11.64
N SER A 888 24.15 -19.73 10.73
CA SER A 888 25.54 -19.28 10.82
C SER A 888 25.99 -18.72 9.48
N PHE A 889 26.69 -17.59 9.49
CA PHE A 889 27.42 -17.09 8.33
C PHE A 889 28.57 -18.03 8.00
N VAL A 890 28.67 -18.43 6.73
CA VAL A 890 29.67 -19.43 6.26
C VAL A 890 30.63 -18.82 5.27
N GLY A 891 30.21 -17.84 4.48
CA GLY A 891 31.08 -17.19 3.51
C GLY A 891 30.34 -16.19 2.64
N THR A 892 31.00 -15.74 1.58
CA THR A 892 30.45 -14.73 0.67
C THR A 892 30.97 -14.91 -0.76
N GLY A 893 30.19 -14.41 -1.71
CA GLY A 893 30.54 -14.33 -3.12
C GLY A 893 30.47 -12.90 -3.66
N LEU A 894 31.42 -12.58 -4.55
CA LEU A 894 31.47 -11.40 -5.41
C LEU A 894 31.30 -11.84 -6.86
N VAL A 895 30.24 -11.38 -7.52
CA VAL A 895 29.95 -11.71 -8.92
C VAL A 895 29.95 -10.45 -9.78
N ASN A 896 30.82 -10.38 -10.78
CA ASN A 896 30.87 -9.25 -11.70
C ASN A 896 29.60 -9.17 -12.54
N ALA A 897 28.93 -8.02 -12.52
CA ALA A 897 27.63 -7.83 -13.18
C ALA A 897 27.72 -7.85 -14.73
N PHE A 898 28.89 -7.58 -15.30
CA PHE A 898 29.13 -7.56 -16.75
C PHE A 898 29.71 -8.89 -17.27
N SER A 899 30.76 -9.41 -16.60
CA SER A 899 31.53 -10.55 -17.08
C SER A 899 31.07 -11.89 -16.51
N LYS A 900 30.24 -11.90 -15.45
CA LYS A 900 29.86 -13.07 -14.64
C LYS A 900 31.01 -13.73 -13.89
N GLN A 901 32.21 -13.16 -13.93
CA GLN A 901 33.33 -13.67 -13.16
C GLN A 901 32.98 -13.64 -11.67
N THR A 902 33.25 -14.75 -11.01
CA THR A 902 32.81 -15.00 -9.64
C THR A 902 34.00 -15.33 -8.76
N TYR A 903 34.06 -14.67 -7.60
CA TYR A 903 35.08 -14.89 -6.56
C TYR A 903 34.35 -15.14 -5.25
N TYR A 904 34.81 -16.11 -4.45
CA TYR A 904 34.18 -16.47 -3.19
C TYR A 904 35.21 -16.90 -2.15
N GLY A 905 34.83 -16.83 -0.88
CA GLY A 905 35.67 -17.22 0.26
C GLY A 905 34.88 -17.19 1.57
N ASP A 906 35.55 -17.56 2.66
CA ASP A 906 34.95 -17.62 4.00
C ASP A 906 34.68 -16.21 4.55
N THR A 907 35.36 -15.19 4.02
CA THR A 907 35.19 -13.77 4.38
C THR A 907 35.16 -12.87 3.15
N LEU A 908 34.57 -11.69 3.28
CA LEU A 908 34.55 -10.67 2.22
C LEU A 908 35.97 -10.25 1.80
N THR A 909 36.86 -10.08 2.76
CA THR A 909 38.27 -9.75 2.50
C THR A 909 38.95 -10.83 1.65
N GLU A 910 38.71 -12.11 1.94
CA GLU A 910 39.28 -13.21 1.15
C GLU A 910 38.74 -13.22 -0.29
N ALA A 911 37.42 -13.09 -0.46
CA ALA A 911 36.80 -13.03 -1.78
C ALA A 911 37.34 -11.84 -2.61
N TYR A 912 37.49 -10.67 -1.98
CA TYR A 912 38.06 -9.49 -2.62
C TYR A 912 39.55 -9.67 -2.96
N ASN A 913 40.34 -10.28 -2.09
CA ASN A 913 41.76 -10.55 -2.37
C ASN A 913 41.94 -11.45 -3.61
N LYS A 914 41.07 -12.45 -3.78
CA LYS A 914 41.04 -13.30 -4.99
C LYS A 914 40.67 -12.49 -6.24
N LEU A 915 39.67 -11.62 -6.14
CA LEU A 915 39.30 -10.69 -7.22
C LEU A 915 40.46 -9.78 -7.62
N ALA A 916 41.04 -9.09 -6.65
CA ALA A 916 42.08 -8.10 -6.89
C ALA A 916 43.42 -8.73 -7.34
N LEU A 917 43.64 -10.01 -7.02
CA LEU A 917 44.70 -10.82 -7.60
C LEU A 917 44.44 -11.04 -9.10
N ASP A 918 43.26 -11.52 -9.49
CA ASP A 918 42.94 -11.81 -10.89
C ASP A 918 43.00 -10.57 -11.80
N LEU A 919 42.48 -9.42 -11.34
CA LEU A 919 42.57 -8.16 -12.08
C LEU A 919 44.01 -7.73 -12.35
N TYR A 920 44.89 -7.87 -11.35
CA TYR A 920 46.30 -7.51 -11.49
C TYR A 920 47.04 -8.41 -12.48
N LEU A 921 46.72 -9.71 -12.51
CA LEU A 921 47.35 -10.65 -13.44
C LEU A 921 46.98 -10.32 -14.90
N ASN A 922 45.79 -9.76 -15.11
CA ASN A 922 45.28 -9.41 -16.44
C ASN A 922 45.73 -8.00 -16.93
N ASP A 923 46.16 -7.10 -16.04
CA ASP A 923 46.53 -5.71 -16.37
C ASP A 923 48.02 -5.54 -16.79
N THR A 924 48.87 -6.54 -16.56
CA THR A 924 50.24 -6.53 -17.08
C THR A 924 50.26 -6.80 -18.59
N GLU A 925 50.24 -5.73 -19.40
CA GLU A 925 50.59 -5.80 -20.82
C GLU A 925 51.92 -6.56 -21.00
N VAL A 926 51.91 -7.57 -21.86
CA VAL A 926 53.11 -8.29 -22.31
C VAL A 926 53.82 -7.41 -23.35
N PRO A 927 54.98 -6.80 -23.07
CA PRO A 927 55.78 -6.21 -24.12
C PRO A 927 56.44 -7.36 -24.88
N ASP A 928 56.05 -7.53 -26.13
CA ASP A 928 56.67 -8.50 -27.02
C ASP A 928 58.02 -7.99 -27.57
N THR A 929 59.03 -8.85 -27.41
CA THR A 929 60.21 -9.06 -28.26
C THR A 929 61.36 -8.05 -28.22
N LEU A 930 62.32 -8.32 -27.34
CA LEU A 930 63.74 -8.16 -27.67
C LEU A 930 64.12 -9.33 -28.60
N GLU A 931 64.29 -9.10 -29.91
CA GLU A 931 64.63 -10.17 -30.90
C GLU A 931 65.91 -10.94 -30.56
N ASP A 932 66.78 -10.33 -29.76
CA ASP A 932 68.16 -10.76 -29.51
C ASP A 932 68.35 -11.48 -28.16
N LEU A 933 67.40 -11.39 -27.22
CA LEU A 933 67.47 -12.02 -25.89
C LEU A 933 66.34 -13.04 -25.70
N ASP A 934 66.68 -14.22 -25.16
CA ASP A 934 65.75 -15.30 -24.82
C ASP A 934 65.68 -15.42 -23.30
N LEU A 935 64.47 -15.55 -22.76
CA LEU A 935 64.20 -15.92 -21.37
C LEU A 935 63.33 -17.18 -21.37
N LYS A 936 63.89 -18.30 -20.92
CA LYS A 936 63.19 -19.57 -20.77
C LYS A 936 63.12 -19.95 -19.30
N VAL A 937 61.93 -20.33 -18.86
CA VAL A 937 61.69 -20.81 -17.50
C VAL A 937 60.98 -22.16 -17.63
N ASP A 938 61.57 -23.19 -17.03
CA ASP A 938 60.97 -24.51 -16.88
C ASP A 938 60.69 -24.74 -15.40
N ALA A 939 59.49 -25.22 -15.08
CA ALA A 939 59.03 -25.38 -13.71
C ALA A 939 57.95 -26.45 -13.62
N ASP A 940 57.91 -27.15 -12.49
CA ASP A 940 56.83 -28.10 -12.19
C ASP A 940 55.50 -27.36 -11.96
N SER A 941 54.42 -27.86 -12.55
CA SER A 941 53.09 -27.25 -12.42
C SER A 941 52.44 -27.52 -11.06
N GLN A 942 52.82 -28.61 -10.38
CA GLN A 942 52.32 -29.00 -9.07
C GLN A 942 53.42 -29.62 -8.21
N ILE A 943 53.52 -29.19 -6.95
CA ILE A 943 54.48 -29.70 -5.97
C ILE A 943 53.73 -30.07 -4.69
N GLU A 944 54.03 -31.24 -4.14
CA GLU A 944 53.50 -31.64 -2.83
C GLU A 944 54.22 -30.87 -1.72
N TYR A 945 53.46 -30.08 -0.97
CA TYR A 945 54.00 -29.21 0.07
C TYR A 945 54.68 -30.02 1.17
N SER A 946 55.94 -29.67 1.44
CA SER A 946 56.62 -30.04 2.68
C SER A 946 57.71 -29.03 3.02
N THR A 947 58.21 -29.05 4.25
CA THR A 947 59.32 -28.18 4.67
C THR A 947 60.62 -28.39 3.87
N ILE A 948 60.72 -29.49 3.12
CA ILE A 948 61.88 -29.86 2.30
C ILE A 948 61.61 -29.88 0.79
N ASN A 949 60.35 -29.87 0.36
CA ASN A 949 59.98 -29.85 -1.06
C ASN A 949 59.74 -28.40 -1.50
N TRP A 950 60.68 -27.86 -2.26
CA TRP A 950 60.62 -26.50 -2.78
C TRP A 950 60.20 -26.55 -4.24
N ALA A 951 59.47 -25.55 -4.70
CA ALA A 951 59.20 -25.35 -6.12
C ALA A 951 60.50 -24.93 -6.82
N GLU A 952 60.96 -25.69 -7.80
CA GLU A 952 62.21 -25.42 -8.52
C GLU A 952 61.91 -24.83 -9.90
N PHE A 953 62.54 -23.71 -10.23
CA PHE A 953 62.48 -23.02 -11.51
C PHE A 953 63.86 -23.07 -12.16
N ASP A 954 63.97 -23.78 -13.27
CA ASP A 954 65.14 -23.77 -14.13
C ASP A 954 65.04 -22.60 -15.10
N VAL A 955 65.72 -21.50 -14.78
CA VAL A 955 65.70 -20.28 -15.58
C VAL A 955 66.96 -20.20 -16.44
N MET A 956 66.77 -20.02 -17.74
CA MET A 956 67.81 -19.83 -18.74
C MET A 956 67.65 -18.48 -19.45
N VAL A 957 68.69 -17.66 -19.37
CA VAL A 957 68.79 -16.38 -20.07
C VAL A 957 69.83 -16.52 -21.17
N LYS A 958 69.53 -16.12 -22.41
CA LYS A 958 70.46 -16.28 -23.54
C LYS A 958 70.48 -15.07 -24.46
N TYR A 959 71.66 -14.62 -24.87
CA TYR A 959 71.83 -13.73 -26.02
C TYR A 959 71.83 -14.60 -27.29
N ILE A 960 70.70 -14.60 -28.01
CA ILE A 960 70.45 -15.48 -29.16
C ILE A 960 71.36 -15.10 -30.34
N ASN A 961 71.64 -13.82 -30.52
CA ASN A 961 72.50 -13.33 -31.61
C ASN A 961 73.94 -13.80 -31.40
N THR A 962 74.51 -14.46 -32.41
CA THR A 962 75.88 -15.01 -32.37
C THR A 962 76.90 -14.12 -33.06
N ASN A 963 76.53 -12.90 -33.42
CA ASN A 963 77.45 -11.96 -34.05
C ASN A 963 78.40 -11.35 -32.99
N ASP A 964 79.63 -11.86 -32.92
CA ASP A 964 80.69 -11.42 -32.00
C ASP A 964 81.08 -9.92 -32.11
N SER A 965 80.56 -9.18 -33.10
CA SER A 965 80.74 -7.73 -33.23
C SER A 965 79.74 -6.89 -32.44
N LEU A 966 78.69 -7.50 -31.88
CA LEU A 966 77.71 -6.83 -31.04
C LEU A 966 78.28 -6.59 -29.62
N PRO A 967 77.89 -5.49 -28.95
CA PRO A 967 78.34 -5.21 -27.60
C PRO A 967 77.76 -6.23 -26.60
N GLN A 968 78.48 -6.46 -25.49
CA GLN A 968 77.94 -7.20 -24.36
C GLN A 968 76.71 -6.46 -23.78
N ARG A 969 75.77 -7.22 -23.21
CA ARG A 969 74.54 -6.72 -22.61
C ARG A 969 74.57 -6.89 -21.10
N ASN A 970 74.34 -5.80 -20.38
CA ASN A 970 74.15 -5.82 -18.94
C ASN A 970 72.67 -6.08 -18.65
N VAL A 971 72.35 -7.17 -17.96
CA VAL A 971 70.96 -7.55 -17.69
C VAL A 971 70.71 -7.84 -16.21
N THR A 972 69.48 -7.60 -15.76
CA THR A 972 68.99 -7.97 -14.43
C THR A 972 67.80 -8.90 -14.58
N LEU A 973 67.81 -10.01 -13.84
CA LEU A 973 66.66 -10.91 -13.75
C LEU A 973 65.94 -10.68 -12.43
N ASN A 974 64.68 -10.28 -12.54
CA ASN A 974 63.77 -10.14 -11.42
C ASN A 974 62.75 -11.28 -11.45
N LEU A 975 62.46 -11.83 -10.27
CA LEU A 975 61.32 -12.70 -10.02
C LEU A 975 60.32 -11.92 -9.21
N THR A 976 59.12 -11.84 -9.73
CA THR A 976 57.97 -11.33 -9.00
C THR A 976 57.12 -12.51 -8.56
N LEU A 977 56.91 -12.67 -7.25
CA LEU A 977 55.99 -13.66 -6.70
C LEU A 977 54.77 -12.99 -6.10
N ARG A 978 53.62 -13.64 -6.26
CA ARG A 978 52.37 -13.22 -5.64
C ARG A 978 51.56 -14.42 -5.18
N SER A 979 51.20 -14.40 -3.90
CA SER A 979 50.40 -15.39 -3.21
C SER A 979 49.73 -14.73 -2.01
N ASP A 980 48.63 -15.33 -1.56
CA ASP A 980 47.96 -15.08 -0.29
C ASP A 980 48.76 -15.57 0.93
N VAL A 981 49.84 -16.33 0.74
CA VAL A 981 50.72 -16.86 1.80
C VAL A 981 52.15 -16.33 1.66
N PRO A 982 52.84 -15.94 2.75
CA PRO A 982 54.25 -15.54 2.70
C PRO A 982 55.15 -16.66 2.18
N MET A 983 56.20 -16.29 1.43
CA MET A 983 57.11 -17.23 0.80
C MET A 983 58.59 -16.89 1.01
N ASP A 984 59.40 -17.93 1.16
CA ASP A 984 60.85 -17.85 1.12
C ASP A 984 61.35 -18.12 -0.31
N VAL A 985 62.32 -17.32 -0.77
CA VAL A 985 62.99 -17.50 -2.07
C VAL A 985 64.48 -17.79 -1.88
N LYS A 986 64.95 -18.83 -2.54
CA LYS A 986 66.36 -19.24 -2.59
C LYS A 986 66.87 -19.21 -4.02
N VAL A 987 68.11 -18.74 -4.18
CA VAL A 987 68.90 -18.97 -5.40
C VAL A 987 70.02 -19.90 -5.00
N PHE A 988 69.97 -21.14 -5.52
CA PHE A 988 70.97 -22.17 -5.31
C PHE A 988 71.60 -22.24 -3.89
N ASN A 989 70.89 -22.83 -2.93
CA ASN A 989 71.33 -22.98 -1.53
C ASN A 989 71.69 -21.67 -0.79
N GLN A 990 71.38 -20.50 -1.34
CA GLN A 990 71.50 -19.20 -0.67
C GLN A 990 70.13 -18.57 -0.50
N ASN A 991 69.79 -18.16 0.73
CA ASN A 991 68.60 -17.36 0.99
C ASN A 991 68.79 -15.96 0.42
N LEU A 992 67.86 -15.53 -0.42
CA LEU A 992 67.76 -14.12 -0.77
C LEU A 992 67.14 -13.36 0.40
N SER A 993 67.69 -12.19 0.72
CA SER A 993 67.14 -11.32 1.76
C SER A 993 66.05 -10.44 1.15
N GLY A 994 64.80 -10.64 1.56
CA GLY A 994 63.65 -9.82 1.18
C GLY A 994 62.79 -9.59 2.41
N VAL A 995 62.51 -8.33 2.71
CA VAL A 995 61.84 -7.85 3.93
C VAL A 995 60.42 -8.45 4.02
N GLU A 996 60.11 -9.08 5.16
CA GLU A 996 58.77 -9.49 5.55
C GLU A 996 57.84 -8.27 5.50
N TYR A 997 56.94 -8.21 4.52
CA TYR A 997 55.76 -7.37 4.63
C TYR A 997 54.59 -8.28 5.03
N ASN A 998 53.92 -7.88 6.10
CA ASN A 998 52.57 -8.34 6.35
C ASN A 998 51.73 -7.92 5.14
N PHE A 999 51.03 -8.85 4.49
CA PHE A 999 50.12 -8.53 3.39
C PHE A 999 48.94 -7.71 3.93
N SER A 1000 49.12 -6.39 4.09
CA SER A 1000 48.05 -5.47 4.45
C SER A 1000 47.66 -4.64 3.24
N GLU A 1001 46.39 -4.79 2.83
CA GLU A 1001 45.49 -3.89 2.09
C GLU A 1001 45.92 -3.30 0.74
N ASN A 1002 47.18 -3.36 0.34
CA ASN A 1002 47.62 -2.99 -1.00
C ASN A 1002 48.46 -4.14 -1.54
N LEU A 1003 47.95 -4.83 -2.55
CA LEU A 1003 48.54 -6.05 -3.11
C LEU A 1003 49.92 -5.81 -3.73
N GLN A 1004 50.95 -5.75 -2.89
CA GLN A 1004 52.33 -5.65 -3.34
C GLN A 1004 52.82 -7.05 -3.69
N ALA A 1005 53.14 -7.25 -4.96
CA ALA A 1005 53.93 -8.39 -5.38
C ALA A 1005 55.33 -8.26 -4.79
N THR A 1006 55.95 -9.38 -4.41
CA THR A 1006 57.30 -9.34 -3.86
C THR A 1006 58.30 -9.50 -5.00
N ASN A 1007 59.01 -8.42 -5.31
CA ASN A 1007 60.03 -8.40 -6.35
C ASN A 1007 61.39 -8.79 -5.76
N TYR A 1008 61.90 -9.94 -6.18
CA TYR A 1008 63.24 -10.39 -5.84
C TYR A 1008 64.15 -10.19 -7.05
N THR A 1009 65.23 -9.43 -6.87
CA THR A 1009 66.32 -9.44 -7.86
C THR A 1009 67.11 -10.73 -7.66
N ILE A 1010 66.91 -11.66 -8.59
CA ILE A 1010 67.45 -13.02 -8.54
C ILE A 1010 68.93 -13.04 -8.98
N ALA A 1011 69.25 -12.28 -10.03
CA ALA A 1011 70.60 -12.17 -10.55
C ALA A 1011 70.80 -10.84 -11.28
N THR A 1012 72.03 -10.32 -11.22
CA THR A 1012 72.46 -9.16 -11.99
C THR A 1012 73.77 -9.50 -12.68
N TRP A 1013 73.79 -9.41 -14.00
CA TRP A 1013 74.95 -9.67 -14.84
C TRP A 1013 75.42 -8.35 -15.46
N GLN A 1014 76.50 -7.80 -14.92
CA GLN A 1014 77.02 -6.48 -15.29
C GLN A 1014 78.55 -6.51 -15.44
N GLY A 1015 79.08 -5.66 -16.32
CA GLY A 1015 80.53 -5.48 -16.47
C GLY A 1015 81.19 -6.72 -17.08
N PRO A 1016 82.24 -7.32 -16.48
CA PRO A 1016 82.90 -8.51 -17.04
C PRO A 1016 81.98 -9.74 -17.14
N ASP A 1017 80.95 -9.79 -16.29
CA ASP A 1017 80.00 -10.91 -16.17
C ASP A 1017 78.71 -10.68 -16.99
N GLY A 1018 78.68 -9.67 -17.87
CA GLY A 1018 77.56 -9.41 -18.79
C GLY A 1018 77.40 -10.47 -19.88
N LEU A 1019 76.25 -10.49 -20.55
CA LEU A 1019 75.97 -11.45 -21.62
C LEU A 1019 76.62 -11.02 -22.94
N TYR A 1020 77.56 -11.83 -23.43
CA TYR A 1020 78.12 -11.66 -24.77
C TYR A 1020 77.23 -12.35 -25.82
N PRO A 1021 77.30 -11.93 -27.10
CA PRO A 1021 76.62 -12.60 -28.21
C PRO A 1021 76.84 -14.12 -28.19
N GLY A 1022 75.76 -14.91 -28.23
CA GLY A 1022 75.78 -16.37 -28.22
C GLY A 1022 75.94 -17.03 -26.84
N GLN A 1023 76.18 -16.26 -25.76
CA GLN A 1023 76.27 -16.79 -24.40
C GLN A 1023 74.90 -16.89 -23.71
N GLY A 1024 74.85 -17.69 -22.65
CA GLY A 1024 73.68 -17.79 -21.79
C GLY A 1024 74.05 -18.18 -20.36
N HIS A 1025 73.21 -17.78 -19.42
CA HIS A 1025 73.28 -18.16 -18.02
C HIS A 1025 72.10 -19.05 -17.65
N SER A 1026 72.33 -20.00 -16.76
CA SER A 1026 71.29 -20.85 -16.19
C SER A 1026 71.38 -20.81 -14.67
N LEU A 1027 70.24 -20.75 -14.00
CA LEU A 1027 70.11 -20.67 -12.55
C LEU A 1027 68.87 -21.42 -12.08
N VAL A 1028 68.96 -21.99 -10.88
CA VAL A 1028 67.84 -22.69 -10.22
C VAL A 1028 67.33 -21.79 -9.11
N VAL A 1029 66.11 -21.28 -9.28
CA VAL A 1029 65.37 -20.58 -8.21
C VAL A 1029 64.52 -21.60 -7.48
N LYS A 1030 64.49 -21.52 -6.15
CA LYS A 1030 63.65 -22.36 -5.31
C LYS A 1030 62.73 -21.49 -4.47
N VAL A 1031 61.44 -21.85 -4.40
CA VAL A 1031 60.43 -21.11 -3.63
C VAL A 1031 59.68 -22.08 -2.70
N ASN A 1032 59.37 -21.66 -1.48
CA ASN A 1032 58.53 -22.44 -0.56
C ASN A 1032 57.72 -21.51 0.37
N PRO A 1033 56.50 -21.88 0.79
CA PRO A 1033 55.75 -21.11 1.79
C PRO A 1033 56.46 -21.09 3.13
N THR A 1034 56.39 -19.95 3.83
CA THR A 1034 57.04 -19.78 5.14
C THR A 1034 56.33 -20.57 6.25
N ASN A 1035 55.02 -20.85 6.11
CA ASN A 1035 54.19 -21.55 7.09
C ASN A 1035 53.51 -22.82 6.53
N PRO A 1036 53.16 -23.81 7.37
CA PRO A 1036 52.39 -24.98 6.98
C PRO A 1036 51.05 -24.63 6.31
N LEU A 1037 50.76 -25.28 5.20
CA LEU A 1037 49.52 -25.08 4.45
C LEU A 1037 48.35 -25.89 5.04
N VAL A 1038 47.18 -25.25 5.11
CA VAL A 1038 45.93 -25.90 5.52
C VAL A 1038 45.23 -26.55 4.32
N SER A 1039 45.30 -25.91 3.14
CA SER A 1039 44.79 -26.39 1.85
C SER A 1039 45.84 -26.16 0.75
N GLY A 1040 45.61 -26.70 -0.45
CA GLY A 1040 46.49 -26.41 -1.58
C GLY A 1040 46.42 -24.94 -1.99
N ILE A 1041 47.57 -24.33 -2.34
CA ILE A 1041 47.65 -22.92 -2.74
C ILE A 1041 48.23 -22.77 -4.14
N ILE A 1042 47.71 -21.80 -4.90
CA ILE A 1042 48.23 -21.44 -6.22
C ILE A 1042 49.13 -20.22 -6.06
N ILE A 1043 50.33 -20.30 -6.63
CA ILE A 1043 51.31 -19.23 -6.60
C ILE A 1043 51.48 -18.69 -8.01
N TYR A 1044 51.42 -17.36 -8.12
CA TYR A 1044 51.66 -16.66 -9.36
C TYR A 1044 53.09 -16.14 -9.39
N TYR A 1045 53.77 -16.37 -10.49
CA TYR A 1045 55.14 -15.92 -10.68
C TYR A 1045 55.33 -15.27 -12.05
N ASN A 1046 56.18 -14.27 -12.10
CA ASN A 1046 56.60 -13.63 -13.33
C ASN A 1046 58.11 -13.38 -13.28
N PHE A 1047 58.84 -13.89 -14.28
CA PHE A 1047 60.23 -13.55 -14.48
C PHE A 1047 60.35 -12.42 -15.49
N GLU A 1048 61.07 -11.38 -15.10
CA GLU A 1048 61.34 -10.20 -15.92
C GLU A 1048 62.85 -10.05 -16.09
N LEU A 1049 63.30 -10.12 -17.34
CA LEU A 1049 64.67 -9.81 -17.73
C LEU A 1049 64.72 -8.36 -18.22
N TYR A 1050 65.44 -7.52 -17.50
CA TYR A 1050 65.63 -6.11 -17.81
C TYR A 1050 67.02 -5.86 -18.40
N ASP A 1051 67.09 -5.31 -19.59
CA ASP A 1051 68.33 -4.82 -20.20
C ASP A 1051 68.64 -3.43 -19.65
N ILE A 1052 69.73 -3.33 -18.88
CA ILE A 1052 70.15 -2.10 -18.20
C ILE A 1052 70.66 -1.07 -19.21
N ASP A 1053 71.19 -1.52 -20.35
CA ASP A 1053 71.83 -0.65 -21.32
C ASP A 1053 70.80 0.03 -22.24
N THR A 1054 69.69 -0.64 -22.59
CA THR A 1054 68.60 -0.07 -23.42
C THR A 1054 67.37 0.35 -22.65
N GLY A 1055 67.18 -0.17 -21.43
CA GLY A 1055 65.96 0.02 -20.65
C GLY A 1055 64.77 -0.82 -21.12
N GLU A 1056 65.00 -1.76 -22.04
CA GLU A 1056 64.00 -2.70 -22.56
C GLU A 1056 63.85 -3.92 -21.64
N ARG A 1057 62.71 -4.63 -21.75
CA ARG A 1057 62.42 -5.80 -20.90
C ARG A 1057 61.79 -6.95 -21.67
N ILE A 1058 62.07 -8.17 -21.23
CA ILE A 1058 61.35 -9.40 -21.59
C ILE A 1058 60.68 -9.95 -20.34
N THR A 1059 59.45 -10.39 -20.46
CA THR A 1059 58.69 -11.03 -19.37
C THR A 1059 58.22 -12.41 -19.80
N THR A 1060 58.15 -13.35 -18.86
CA THR A 1060 57.48 -14.63 -19.08
C THR A 1060 55.96 -14.53 -19.09
N GLY A 1061 55.41 -13.35 -18.78
CA GLY A 1061 54.03 -13.21 -18.32
C GLY A 1061 53.85 -13.87 -16.95
N TRP A 1062 52.63 -13.75 -16.40
CA TRP A 1062 52.25 -14.48 -15.20
C TRP A 1062 52.03 -15.95 -15.51
N ASN A 1063 52.76 -16.80 -14.80
CA ASN A 1063 52.60 -18.25 -14.80
C ASN A 1063 52.22 -18.72 -13.40
N THR A 1064 51.70 -19.95 -13.30
CA THR A 1064 51.24 -20.51 -12.02
C THR A 1064 51.88 -21.84 -11.71
N PHE A 1065 52.12 -22.09 -10.44
CA PHE A 1065 52.36 -23.43 -9.91
C PHE A 1065 51.54 -23.64 -8.63
N THR A 1066 51.18 -24.89 -8.33
CA THR A 1066 50.33 -25.22 -7.18
C THR A 1066 51.09 -26.03 -6.14
N PHE A 1067 51.05 -25.58 -4.89
CA PHE A 1067 51.40 -26.44 -3.76
C PHE A 1067 50.18 -27.24 -3.34
N ILE A 1068 50.25 -28.57 -3.37
CA ILE A 1068 49.18 -29.45 -2.89
C ILE A 1068 49.51 -29.97 -1.49
N ASN A 1069 48.51 -30.00 -0.59
CA ASN A 1069 48.65 -30.59 0.73
C ASN A 1069 48.38 -32.10 0.63
N SER A 1070 49.29 -32.93 1.15
CA SER A 1070 49.18 -34.38 1.08
C SER A 1070 48.03 -34.96 1.93
N ASN A 1071 47.44 -34.15 2.82
CA ASN A 1071 46.42 -34.55 3.78
C ASN A 1071 44.97 -34.19 3.37
N THR A 1072 44.78 -33.64 2.16
CA THR A 1072 43.45 -33.32 1.59
C THR A 1072 43.06 -34.29 0.49
#